data_AF-A0A0F7S5H6-F1
#
_entry.id   AF-A0A0F7S5H6-F1
#
_cell.length_a   1.000
_cell.length_b   1.000
_cell.length_c   1.000
_cell.angle_alpha   90.00
_cell.angle_beta   90.00
_cell.angle_gamma   90.00
#
_symmetry.space_group_name_H-M   'P 1'
#
loop_
_entity.id
_entity.type
_entity.pdbx_description
1 polymer ?
#
loop_
_entity_poly.entity_id
_entity_poly.type
_entity_poly.pdbx_seq_one_letter_code
_entity_poly.pdbx_strand_id
1 'polypeptide(L)'
;MASLDKLAIRGVRSFDDKSINIIQFFHPLTVIVGYNGSGKTTIIECLKYATTGDLPPNTKGGAFVHDPQMATSNEVKAQARLRFYAANKVRMNCVRNLQVSRKKGGGLTMKTLEGLLQIADDDAKTGKRGTLSTKCSELDEEIPRLLGVSKSILENVIFCHQEDSNWPLSEPASLKKKFDDIFEATRYTKALDNIKSLRKDRTVQLKVDKAALEGLKVDKDRADTLRTKLTHLQADLAQKEAKLEDLNEEIRVKTLQNSKFYDEATRFREIVSRAETLEEKERLHKENMDALQATMTPIKDSDEDLQKRKQKFQLHLDQNQSKIHSLKRRQAEKEDELETQEQRHRKRLSEKGGLEAEKRAHLQAKEKREVSIKQIGNELGIKGFGGDGLTDAQIRGFEDRVKDEVRKLDDELARLREANSKKEDDLTTTWQNLRADLRAKQNAREQLTDSVRKLREKTKRAQDELDGYALSSADIEAAERDRDSLSAKATAAQKEFEEAKYEDQIRKKNADIREKDDLREERTSEINLLNRHAELRASLGLKIQQATTRRNNAQELFDRHKSAMAERVRPDMQLREVESEVARNLSKHEKQLEELEATNADKNRKLQQVESALSFACKQLKSKQEMAAELQRAVQAILSPDFDDAEEAVKICAEEIAAAKDEYASIDSLDSFLRRVLREAKGKVRSH
;
A
#
# COMPACT_ATOMS: atom_id res chain seq x y z
N MET A 1 -26.54 -62.63 60.79
CA MET A 1 -27.73 -61.76 60.77
C MET A 1 -27.40 -60.59 61.67
N ALA A 2 -27.61 -59.37 61.18
CA ALA A 2 -27.38 -58.19 62.00
C ALA A 2 -28.44 -58.10 63.11
N SER A 3 -28.05 -57.71 64.32
CA SER A 3 -28.95 -57.62 65.47
C SER A 3 -28.50 -56.59 66.49
N LEU A 4 -29.46 -55.97 67.19
CA LEU A 4 -29.17 -55.09 68.32
C LEU A 4 -28.84 -55.94 69.55
N ASP A 5 -27.90 -55.48 70.38
CA ASP A 5 -27.46 -56.19 71.59
C ASP A 5 -27.70 -55.35 72.85
N LYS A 6 -27.05 -54.20 72.97
CA LYS A 6 -27.21 -53.31 74.14
C LYS A 6 -27.23 -51.84 73.73
N LEU A 7 -28.08 -51.05 74.36
CA LEU A 7 -28.09 -49.59 74.26
C LEU A 7 -27.83 -48.99 75.63
N ALA A 8 -26.86 -48.07 75.72
CA ALA A 8 -26.60 -47.27 76.89
C ALA A 8 -26.93 -45.81 76.59
N ILE A 9 -27.76 -45.19 77.43
CA ILE A 9 -28.26 -43.82 77.29
C ILE A 9 -27.86 -43.01 78.52
N ARG A 10 -27.35 -41.80 78.29
CA ARG A 10 -27.00 -40.83 79.34
C ARG A 10 -27.31 -39.42 78.87
N GLY A 11 -27.91 -38.59 79.72
CA GLY A 11 -28.14 -37.18 79.46
C GLY A 11 -29.08 -36.88 78.29
N VAL A 12 -30.00 -37.78 77.95
CA VAL A 12 -30.97 -37.62 76.84
C VAL A 12 -32.38 -37.52 77.39
N ARG A 13 -33.10 -36.41 77.10
CA ARG A 13 -34.46 -36.12 77.62
C ARG A 13 -34.62 -36.44 79.11
N SER A 14 -35.42 -37.44 79.48
CA SER A 14 -35.68 -37.82 80.89
C SER A 14 -34.57 -38.67 81.51
N PHE A 15 -33.59 -39.13 80.72
CA PHE A 15 -32.40 -39.83 81.23
C PHE A 15 -31.40 -38.82 81.76
N ASP A 16 -31.13 -38.91 83.06
CA ASP A 16 -30.20 -38.06 83.81
C ASP A 16 -28.77 -38.07 83.22
N ASP A 17 -28.03 -36.99 83.44
CA ASP A 17 -26.68 -36.79 82.92
C ASP A 17 -25.59 -37.37 83.84
N LYS A 18 -25.94 -37.79 85.06
CA LYS A 18 -25.00 -38.41 86.02
C LYS A 18 -25.00 -39.94 85.97
N SER A 19 -26.11 -40.56 85.58
CA SER A 19 -26.26 -42.01 85.52
C SER A 19 -26.36 -42.55 84.07
N ILE A 20 -25.77 -43.72 83.83
CA ILE A 20 -25.89 -44.43 82.55
C ILE A 20 -27.00 -45.48 82.70
N ASN A 21 -27.99 -45.41 81.83
CA ASN A 21 -29.09 -46.38 81.78
C ASN A 21 -28.84 -47.37 80.63
N ILE A 22 -28.87 -48.67 80.92
CA ILE A 22 -28.55 -49.73 79.96
C ILE A 22 -29.78 -50.58 79.68
N ILE A 23 -30.05 -50.82 78.40
CA ILE A 23 -31.12 -51.69 77.91
C ILE A 23 -30.48 -52.80 77.10
N GLN A 24 -30.88 -54.04 77.35
CA GLN A 24 -30.47 -55.21 76.58
C GLN A 24 -31.62 -55.65 75.67
N PHE A 25 -31.33 -55.89 74.39
CA PHE A 25 -32.30 -56.38 73.42
C PHE A 25 -32.23 -57.90 73.34
N PHE A 26 -33.40 -58.53 73.31
CA PHE A 26 -33.59 -59.97 73.27
C PHE A 26 -34.22 -60.39 71.93
N HIS A 27 -33.90 -61.61 71.51
CA HIS A 27 -34.50 -62.27 70.35
C HIS A 27 -35.58 -63.27 70.79
N PRO A 28 -36.72 -63.38 70.06
CA PRO A 28 -37.10 -62.57 68.90
C PRO A 28 -37.83 -61.26 69.28
N LEU A 29 -38.22 -61.08 70.54
CA LEU A 29 -39.06 -59.98 71.01
C LEU A 29 -38.47 -59.32 72.25
N THR A 30 -38.44 -57.98 72.26
CA THR A 30 -38.11 -57.16 73.44
C THR A 30 -39.33 -56.31 73.79
N VAL A 31 -39.89 -56.48 74.99
CA VAL A 31 -41.06 -55.72 75.46
C VAL A 31 -40.61 -54.62 76.41
N ILE A 32 -40.90 -53.36 76.07
CA ILE A 32 -40.57 -52.18 76.89
C ILE A 32 -41.87 -51.58 77.43
N VAL A 33 -42.13 -51.74 78.73
CA VAL A 33 -43.31 -51.21 79.43
C VAL A 33 -42.93 -50.14 80.44
N GLY A 34 -43.89 -49.25 80.76
CA GLY A 34 -43.73 -48.18 81.73
C GLY A 34 -44.81 -47.12 81.58
N TYR A 35 -44.99 -46.26 82.57
CA TYR A 35 -45.97 -45.17 82.53
C TYR A 35 -45.69 -44.17 81.40
N ASN A 36 -46.65 -43.32 81.05
CA ASN A 36 -46.41 -42.22 80.10
C ASN A 36 -45.33 -41.28 80.65
N GLY A 37 -44.43 -40.80 79.79
CA GLY A 37 -43.29 -39.97 80.21
C GLY A 37 -42.09 -40.74 80.78
N SER A 38 -42.15 -42.07 80.93
CA SER A 38 -41.02 -42.90 81.44
C SER A 38 -39.81 -43.02 80.48
N GLY A 39 -39.84 -42.39 79.30
CA GLY A 39 -38.73 -42.42 78.34
C GLY A 39 -38.78 -43.55 77.29
N LYS A 40 -39.90 -44.29 77.17
CA LYS A 40 -40.06 -45.38 76.18
C LYS A 40 -39.77 -44.92 74.74
N THR A 41 -40.39 -43.83 74.30
CA THR A 41 -40.16 -43.27 72.96
C THR A 41 -38.72 -42.79 72.79
N THR A 42 -38.12 -42.24 73.86
CA THR A 42 -36.72 -41.78 73.87
C THR A 42 -35.72 -42.90 73.63
N ILE A 43 -36.03 -44.14 74.04
CA ILE A 43 -35.19 -45.32 73.73
C ILE A 43 -35.14 -45.54 72.21
N ILE A 44 -36.28 -45.47 71.53
CA ILE A 44 -36.36 -45.63 70.07
C ILE A 44 -35.70 -44.46 69.34
N GLU A 45 -35.88 -43.24 69.83
CA GLU A 45 -35.17 -42.06 69.33
C GLU A 45 -33.63 -42.21 69.45
N CYS A 46 -33.14 -42.78 70.56
CA CYS A 46 -31.72 -43.06 70.73
C CYS A 46 -31.21 -44.14 69.76
N LEU A 47 -32.03 -45.14 69.43
CA LEU A 47 -31.71 -46.14 68.40
C LEU A 47 -31.63 -45.51 67.01
N LYS A 48 -32.62 -44.67 66.65
CA LYS A 48 -32.60 -43.88 65.41
C LYS A 48 -31.33 -43.02 65.35
N TYR A 49 -31.09 -42.22 66.38
CA TYR A 49 -29.92 -41.34 66.43
C TYR A 49 -28.60 -42.11 66.37
N ALA A 50 -28.45 -43.22 67.10
CA ALA A 50 -27.24 -44.02 67.09
C ALA A 50 -26.94 -44.63 65.70
N THR A 51 -27.98 -45.01 64.96
CA THR A 51 -27.85 -45.72 63.67
C THR A 51 -27.83 -44.82 62.45
N THR A 52 -28.51 -43.66 62.46
CA THR A 52 -28.63 -42.78 61.29
C THR A 52 -28.02 -41.39 61.49
N GLY A 53 -27.77 -41.00 62.74
CA GLY A 53 -27.31 -39.67 63.13
C GLY A 53 -28.39 -38.60 63.16
N ASP A 54 -29.60 -38.92 62.73
CA ASP A 54 -30.69 -37.96 62.65
C ASP A 54 -31.36 -37.78 64.03
N LEU A 55 -31.62 -36.53 64.38
CA LEU A 55 -32.35 -36.18 65.60
C LEU A 55 -33.86 -36.39 65.41
N PRO A 56 -34.62 -36.62 66.50
CA PRO A 56 -36.08 -36.71 66.42
C PRO A 56 -36.70 -35.41 65.89
N PRO A 57 -37.88 -35.46 65.25
CA PRO A 57 -38.58 -34.27 64.78
C PRO A 57 -38.82 -33.29 65.94
N ASN A 58 -38.90 -32.00 65.64
CA ASN A 58 -39.14 -30.93 66.62
C ASN A 58 -38.09 -30.78 67.73
N THR A 59 -36.89 -31.38 67.60
CA THR A 59 -35.80 -31.26 68.60
C THR A 59 -34.70 -30.24 68.25
N LYS A 60 -34.89 -29.45 67.18
CA LYS A 60 -33.96 -28.38 66.77
C LYS A 60 -33.75 -27.42 67.94
N GLY A 61 -32.50 -27.20 68.34
CA GLY A 61 -32.15 -26.29 69.46
C GLY A 61 -31.73 -26.97 70.76
N GLY A 62 -31.70 -28.30 70.82
CA GLY A 62 -31.13 -29.05 71.95
C GLY A 62 -32.14 -29.76 72.85
N ALA A 63 -33.43 -29.78 72.49
CA ALA A 63 -34.50 -30.42 73.27
C ALA A 63 -34.38 -31.96 73.39
N PHE A 64 -33.48 -32.57 72.61
CA PHE A 64 -33.16 -34.00 72.73
C PHE A 64 -32.21 -34.29 73.91
N VAL A 65 -31.35 -33.34 74.28
CA VAL A 65 -30.43 -33.48 75.42
C VAL A 65 -31.17 -33.09 76.71
N HIS A 66 -30.85 -33.74 77.82
CA HIS A 66 -31.41 -33.41 79.13
C HIS A 66 -31.16 -31.93 79.46
N ASP A 67 -32.19 -31.24 79.96
CA ASP A 67 -32.17 -29.78 80.11
C ASP A 67 -31.12 -29.36 81.16
N PRO A 68 -30.14 -28.49 80.81
CA PRO A 68 -29.17 -27.97 81.76
C PRO A 68 -29.79 -27.26 82.98
N GLN A 69 -30.99 -26.69 82.84
CA GLN A 69 -31.71 -26.09 83.97
C GLN A 69 -32.16 -27.14 84.98
N MET A 70 -32.61 -28.32 84.51
CA MET A 70 -33.01 -29.43 85.38
C MET A 70 -31.80 -30.13 86.01
N ALA A 71 -30.66 -30.16 85.30
CA ALA A 71 -29.41 -30.72 85.81
C ALA A 71 -28.66 -29.82 86.81
N THR A 72 -29.09 -28.56 86.98
CA THR A 72 -28.39 -27.53 87.76
C THR A 72 -26.94 -27.35 87.28
N SER A 73 -26.73 -27.39 85.96
CA SER A 73 -25.42 -27.24 85.31
C SER A 73 -25.49 -26.23 84.16
N ASN A 74 -24.37 -25.57 83.86
CA ASN A 74 -24.27 -24.68 82.69
C ASN A 74 -24.18 -25.45 81.36
N GLU A 75 -23.84 -26.74 81.44
CA GLU A 75 -23.64 -27.64 80.30
C GLU A 75 -24.05 -29.07 80.66
N VAL A 76 -24.74 -29.73 79.74
CA VAL A 76 -25.08 -31.15 79.83
C VAL A 76 -24.52 -31.90 78.62
N LYS A 77 -23.91 -33.07 78.88
CA LYS A 77 -23.40 -33.98 77.85
C LYS A 77 -24.32 -35.19 77.72
N ALA A 78 -24.82 -35.41 76.52
CA ALA A 78 -25.59 -36.57 76.12
C ALA A 78 -24.69 -37.61 75.46
N GLN A 79 -24.93 -38.89 75.74
CA GLN A 79 -24.29 -40.00 75.07
C GLN A 79 -25.30 -41.10 74.76
N ALA A 80 -25.32 -41.54 73.50
CA ALA A 80 -26.00 -42.75 73.06
C ALA A 80 -24.94 -43.75 72.59
N ARG A 81 -24.84 -44.89 73.29
CA ARG A 81 -23.89 -45.96 72.98
C ARG A 81 -24.64 -47.22 72.59
N LEU A 82 -24.56 -47.60 71.32
CA LEU A 82 -25.21 -48.77 70.75
C LEU A 82 -24.20 -49.87 70.45
N ARG A 83 -24.44 -51.04 71.04
CA ARG A 83 -23.77 -52.29 70.69
C ARG A 83 -24.69 -53.13 69.82
N PHE A 84 -24.16 -53.60 68.70
CA PHE A 84 -24.90 -54.40 67.72
C PHE A 84 -23.97 -55.42 67.06
N TYR A 85 -24.54 -56.49 66.51
CA TYR A 85 -23.84 -57.40 65.60
C TYR A 85 -24.05 -56.92 64.17
N ALA A 86 -22.96 -56.73 63.44
CA ALA A 86 -22.99 -56.39 62.02
C ALA A 86 -23.40 -57.61 61.16
N ALA A 87 -23.68 -57.38 59.88
CA ALA A 87 -24.07 -58.43 58.92
C ALA A 87 -23.04 -59.57 58.83
N ASN A 88 -21.75 -59.23 58.98
CA ASN A 88 -20.62 -60.16 59.05
C ASN A 88 -20.45 -60.87 60.41
N LYS A 89 -21.40 -60.72 61.34
CA LYS A 89 -21.42 -61.27 62.70
C LYS A 89 -20.35 -60.71 63.65
N VAL A 90 -19.62 -59.66 63.26
CA VAL A 90 -18.69 -58.97 64.17
C VAL A 90 -19.47 -58.07 65.11
N ARG A 91 -19.12 -58.08 66.40
CA ARG A 91 -19.75 -57.23 67.40
C ARG A 91 -19.15 -55.83 67.33
N MET A 92 -20.00 -54.83 67.11
CA MET A 92 -19.63 -53.44 66.94
C MET A 92 -20.14 -52.59 68.10
N ASN A 93 -19.41 -51.52 68.42
CA ASN A 93 -19.79 -50.52 69.41
C ASN A 93 -19.76 -49.13 68.76
N CYS A 94 -20.93 -48.49 68.67
CA CYS A 94 -21.12 -47.12 68.23
C CYS A 94 -21.35 -46.22 69.46
N VAL A 95 -20.68 -45.08 69.51
CA VAL A 95 -20.90 -44.03 70.51
C VAL A 95 -21.15 -42.72 69.78
N ARG A 96 -22.27 -42.06 70.09
CA ARG A 96 -22.54 -40.69 69.64
C ARG A 96 -22.70 -39.77 70.84
N ASN A 97 -22.07 -38.60 70.75
CA ASN A 97 -22.00 -37.63 71.83
C ASN A 97 -22.62 -36.30 71.40
N LEU A 98 -23.40 -35.71 72.28
CA LEU A 98 -24.02 -34.40 72.12
C LEU A 98 -23.72 -33.55 73.35
N GLN A 99 -23.70 -32.24 73.19
CA GLN A 99 -23.53 -31.28 74.27
C GLN A 99 -24.52 -30.16 74.10
N VAL A 100 -25.24 -29.81 75.16
CA VAL A 100 -26.07 -28.59 75.20
C VAL A 100 -25.56 -27.66 76.29
N SER A 101 -25.32 -26.41 75.92
CA SER A 101 -24.85 -25.34 76.81
C SER A 101 -25.85 -24.18 76.86
N ARG A 102 -25.99 -23.55 78.02
CA ARG A 102 -26.83 -22.36 78.19
C ARG A 102 -26.09 -21.09 77.75
N LYS A 103 -26.70 -20.29 76.88
CA LYS A 103 -26.18 -18.96 76.49
C LYS A 103 -26.58 -17.89 77.52
N LYS A 104 -25.75 -16.85 77.64
CA LYS A 104 -26.09 -15.60 78.35
C LYS A 104 -27.30 -14.97 77.63
N GLY A 105 -28.50 -15.12 78.20
CA GLY A 105 -29.77 -14.75 77.56
C GLY A 105 -30.84 -15.86 77.56
N GLY A 106 -30.56 -17.03 78.12
CA GLY A 106 -31.57 -18.09 78.35
C GLY A 106 -31.74 -19.11 77.22
N GLY A 107 -31.27 -18.81 76.01
CA GLY A 107 -31.29 -19.76 74.89
C GLY A 107 -30.32 -20.94 75.07
N LEU A 108 -30.71 -22.11 74.57
CA LEU A 108 -29.87 -23.31 74.53
C LEU A 108 -29.05 -23.37 73.23
N THR A 109 -27.88 -24.01 73.26
CA THR A 109 -27.07 -24.26 72.07
C THR A 109 -26.53 -25.67 72.09
N MET A 110 -26.89 -26.44 71.07
CA MET A 110 -26.46 -27.83 70.88
C MET A 110 -25.20 -27.88 70.02
N LYS A 111 -24.27 -28.74 70.41
CA LYS A 111 -23.09 -29.14 69.63
C LYS A 111 -23.07 -30.66 69.52
N THR A 112 -22.79 -31.16 68.32
CA THR A 112 -22.46 -32.58 68.11
C THR A 112 -20.98 -32.76 68.38
N LEU A 113 -20.65 -33.65 69.32
CA LEU A 113 -19.27 -34.00 69.65
C LEU A 113 -18.82 -35.20 68.81
N GLU A 114 -17.53 -35.53 68.91
CA GLU A 114 -16.93 -36.65 68.18
C GLU A 114 -17.65 -37.98 68.48
N GLY A 115 -17.93 -38.73 67.42
CA GLY A 115 -18.49 -40.08 67.49
C GLY A 115 -17.38 -41.13 67.53
N LEU A 116 -17.71 -42.37 67.86
CA LEU A 116 -16.76 -43.47 67.85
C LEU A 116 -17.44 -44.74 67.35
N LEU A 117 -16.88 -45.34 66.30
CA LEU A 117 -17.24 -46.66 65.82
C LEU A 117 -16.03 -47.59 65.96
N GLN A 118 -16.19 -48.67 66.73
CA GLN A 118 -15.12 -49.62 67.02
C GLN A 118 -15.64 -51.05 67.11
N ILE A 119 -14.75 -52.03 66.96
CA ILE A 119 -15.06 -53.43 67.25
C ILE A 119 -15.19 -53.60 68.78
N ALA A 120 -16.21 -54.32 69.22
CA ALA A 120 -16.57 -54.44 70.65
C ALA A 120 -15.84 -55.58 71.38
N ASP A 121 -15.32 -56.56 70.64
CA ASP A 121 -14.61 -57.70 71.23
C ASP A 121 -13.12 -57.35 71.42
N ASP A 122 -12.64 -57.43 72.67
CA ASP A 122 -11.22 -57.34 73.00
C ASP A 122 -10.55 -58.65 72.57
N ASP A 123 -9.57 -58.58 71.67
CA ASP A 123 -8.62 -59.69 71.52
C ASP A 123 -7.72 -59.68 72.77
N ALA A 124 -8.03 -60.56 73.73
CA ALA A 124 -7.42 -60.63 75.06
C ALA A 124 -5.88 -60.85 75.04
N LYS A 125 -5.26 -61.00 73.87
CA LYS A 125 -3.81 -61.12 73.67
C LYS A 125 -3.11 -59.83 73.21
N THR A 126 -3.81 -58.83 72.68
CA THR A 126 -3.17 -57.63 72.10
C THR A 126 -3.67 -56.30 72.65
N GLY A 127 -4.80 -56.26 73.35
CA GLY A 127 -5.30 -55.04 74.04
C GLY A 127 -5.57 -53.83 73.14
N LYS A 128 -5.53 -53.99 71.81
CA LYS A 128 -5.76 -52.92 70.84
C LYS A 128 -7.23 -52.92 70.42
N ARG A 129 -7.98 -51.90 70.86
CA ARG A 129 -9.32 -51.60 70.33
C ARG A 129 -9.18 -51.11 68.89
N GLY A 130 -9.71 -51.88 67.93
CA GLY A 130 -9.78 -51.46 66.54
C GLY A 130 -10.83 -50.37 66.34
N THR A 131 -10.43 -49.10 66.43
CA THR A 131 -11.26 -47.96 66.05
C THR A 131 -11.40 -47.94 64.52
N LEU A 132 -12.63 -48.02 64.02
CA LEU A 132 -12.93 -47.96 62.59
C LEU A 132 -13.04 -46.52 62.10
N SER A 133 -13.77 -45.67 62.82
CA SER A 133 -13.92 -44.25 62.50
C SER A 133 -14.31 -43.44 63.73
N THR A 134 -13.89 -42.18 63.77
CA THR A 134 -14.33 -41.19 64.77
C THR A 134 -15.13 -40.03 64.15
N LYS A 135 -15.29 -40.02 62.82
CA LYS A 135 -15.93 -38.93 62.09
C LYS A 135 -17.43 -39.17 61.95
N CYS A 136 -18.25 -38.25 62.47
CA CYS A 136 -19.71 -38.42 62.51
C CYS A 136 -20.35 -38.69 61.12
N SER A 137 -19.85 -38.05 60.05
CA SER A 137 -20.37 -38.29 58.68
C SER A 137 -20.07 -39.70 58.17
N GLU A 138 -18.93 -40.28 58.55
CA GLU A 138 -18.60 -41.66 58.19
C GLU A 138 -19.44 -42.65 59.01
N LEU A 139 -19.75 -42.33 60.28
CA LEU A 139 -20.66 -43.13 61.10
C LEU A 139 -22.08 -43.18 60.50
N ASP A 140 -22.55 -42.09 59.91
CA ASP A 140 -23.87 -42.02 59.25
C ASP A 140 -23.96 -42.92 58.01
N GLU A 141 -22.84 -43.20 57.34
CA GLU A 141 -22.77 -44.07 56.15
C GLU A 141 -22.42 -45.53 56.51
N GLU A 142 -21.47 -45.74 57.41
CA GLU A 142 -20.93 -47.05 57.74
C GLU A 142 -21.87 -47.86 58.66
N ILE A 143 -22.61 -47.25 59.58
CA ILE A 143 -23.50 -47.99 60.48
C ILE A 143 -24.66 -48.64 59.71
N PRO A 144 -25.39 -47.94 58.82
CA PRO A 144 -26.40 -48.58 57.97
C PRO A 144 -25.81 -49.71 57.12
N ARG A 145 -24.61 -49.50 56.56
CA ARG A 145 -23.89 -50.51 55.77
C ARG A 145 -23.56 -51.76 56.59
N LEU A 146 -23.06 -51.59 57.82
CA LEU A 146 -22.74 -52.68 58.74
C LEU A 146 -23.99 -53.44 59.22
N LEU A 147 -25.12 -52.75 59.38
CA LEU A 147 -26.41 -53.37 59.68
C LEU A 147 -27.03 -54.06 58.45
N GLY A 148 -26.55 -53.76 57.24
CA GLY A 148 -27.04 -54.32 55.98
C GLY A 148 -28.40 -53.74 55.56
N VAL A 149 -28.72 -52.52 56.00
CA VAL A 149 -30.01 -51.86 55.74
C VAL A 149 -29.73 -50.40 55.34
N SER A 150 -30.46 -49.86 54.35
CA SER A 150 -30.26 -48.46 53.95
C SER A 150 -30.66 -47.48 55.06
N LYS A 151 -30.02 -46.30 55.08
CA LYS A 151 -30.35 -45.23 56.03
C LYS A 151 -31.85 -44.89 55.99
N SER A 152 -32.43 -44.78 54.79
CA SER A 152 -33.85 -44.49 54.59
C SER A 152 -34.78 -45.52 55.21
N ILE A 153 -34.41 -46.81 55.20
CA ILE A 153 -35.19 -47.88 55.84
C ILE A 153 -35.05 -47.83 57.36
N LEU A 154 -33.84 -47.58 57.88
CA LEU A 154 -33.64 -47.40 59.33
C LEU A 154 -34.46 -46.23 59.88
N GLU A 155 -34.53 -45.13 59.13
CA GLU A 155 -35.26 -43.93 59.52
C GLU A 155 -36.79 -44.04 59.33
N ASN A 156 -37.26 -44.47 58.16
CA ASN A 156 -38.69 -44.40 57.82
C ASN A 156 -39.46 -45.68 58.13
N VAL A 157 -38.78 -46.81 58.36
CA VAL A 157 -39.42 -48.12 58.54
C VAL A 157 -39.08 -48.75 59.90
N ILE A 158 -37.80 -48.92 60.23
CA ILE A 158 -37.37 -49.67 61.44
C ILE A 158 -37.50 -48.82 62.72
N PHE A 159 -36.91 -47.62 62.74
CA PHE A 159 -36.99 -46.68 63.86
C PHE A 159 -37.83 -45.46 63.49
N CYS A 160 -38.96 -45.69 62.82
CA CYS A 160 -39.91 -44.64 62.49
C CYS A 160 -40.36 -43.91 63.76
N HIS A 161 -40.30 -42.59 63.75
CA HIS A 161 -40.74 -41.79 64.89
C HIS A 161 -42.25 -41.94 65.11
N GLN A 162 -42.69 -41.87 66.37
CA GLN A 162 -44.09 -42.05 66.74
C GLN A 162 -45.01 -41.05 66.02
N GLU A 163 -44.60 -39.78 65.94
CA GLU A 163 -45.34 -38.72 65.23
C GLU A 163 -45.38 -38.93 63.71
N ASP A 164 -44.41 -39.66 63.15
CA ASP A 164 -44.29 -39.91 61.71
C ASP A 164 -44.83 -41.28 61.29
N SER A 165 -45.35 -42.09 62.23
CA SER A 165 -45.76 -43.49 61.98
C SER A 165 -46.86 -43.64 60.91
N ASN A 166 -47.69 -42.61 60.72
CA ASN A 166 -48.76 -42.58 59.72
C ASN A 166 -48.31 -42.04 58.36
N TRP A 167 -47.00 -41.90 58.11
CA TRP A 167 -46.50 -41.40 56.82
C TRP A 167 -47.00 -42.15 55.58
N PRO A 168 -47.33 -43.47 55.62
CA PRO A 168 -47.91 -44.14 54.45
C PRO A 168 -49.29 -43.58 54.03
N LEU A 169 -49.96 -42.87 54.94
CA LEU A 169 -51.26 -42.20 54.71
C LEU A 169 -51.10 -40.69 54.45
N SER A 170 -49.86 -40.20 54.34
CA SER A 170 -49.58 -38.80 54.04
C SER A 170 -49.94 -38.44 52.60
N GLU A 171 -49.98 -37.14 52.31
CA GLU A 171 -50.26 -36.61 50.97
C GLU A 171 -49.31 -37.18 49.89
N PRO A 172 -49.74 -37.26 48.61
CA PRO A 172 -48.99 -37.94 47.56
C PRO A 172 -47.54 -37.47 47.39
N ALA A 173 -47.25 -36.19 47.63
CA ALA A 173 -45.90 -35.64 47.50
C ALA A 173 -44.95 -36.16 48.60
N SER A 174 -45.40 -36.11 49.86
CA SER A 174 -44.64 -36.58 51.02
C SER A 174 -44.46 -38.11 50.98
N LEU A 175 -45.50 -38.82 50.56
CA LEU A 175 -45.47 -40.27 50.33
C LEU A 175 -44.47 -40.65 49.23
N LYS A 176 -44.54 -40.00 48.08
CA LYS A 176 -43.63 -40.25 46.95
C LYS A 176 -42.19 -39.99 47.35
N LYS A 177 -41.92 -38.92 48.09
CA LYS A 177 -40.57 -38.60 48.57
C LYS A 177 -40.00 -39.74 49.43
N LYS A 178 -40.76 -40.25 50.40
CA LYS A 178 -40.32 -41.38 51.22
C LYS A 178 -40.14 -42.66 50.41
N PHE A 179 -40.96 -42.91 49.39
CA PHE A 179 -40.75 -44.03 48.46
C PHE A 179 -39.48 -43.87 47.61
N ASP A 180 -39.25 -42.69 47.04
CA ASP A 180 -38.06 -42.38 46.26
C ASP A 180 -36.78 -42.50 47.12
N ASP A 181 -36.86 -42.10 48.39
CA ASP A 181 -35.76 -42.24 49.38
C ASP A 181 -35.54 -43.70 49.80
N ILE A 182 -36.59 -44.52 49.91
CA ILE A 182 -36.50 -45.96 50.24
C ILE A 182 -35.95 -46.78 49.06
N PHE A 183 -36.38 -46.47 47.83
CA PHE A 183 -35.99 -47.21 46.62
C PHE A 183 -34.74 -46.65 45.92
N GLU A 184 -34.18 -45.53 46.39
CA GLU A 184 -33.00 -44.85 45.83
C GLU A 184 -33.04 -44.63 44.30
N ALA A 185 -34.24 -44.56 43.71
CA ALA A 185 -34.44 -44.51 42.26
C ALA A 185 -33.87 -43.23 41.62
N THR A 186 -33.64 -42.18 42.42
CA THR A 186 -33.10 -40.88 41.99
C THR A 186 -31.66 -40.95 41.48
N ARG A 187 -30.89 -41.98 41.88
CA ARG A 187 -29.50 -42.15 41.42
C ARG A 187 -29.43 -42.61 39.97
N TYR A 188 -30.33 -43.52 39.58
CA TYR A 188 -30.43 -44.04 38.22
C TYR A 188 -31.00 -43.00 37.24
N THR A 189 -31.99 -42.20 37.67
CA THR A 189 -32.55 -41.14 36.81
C THR A 189 -31.50 -40.07 36.48
N LYS A 190 -30.72 -39.62 37.48
CA LYS A 190 -29.60 -38.68 37.25
C LYS A 190 -28.54 -39.22 36.31
N ALA A 191 -28.16 -40.50 36.45
CA ALA A 191 -27.19 -41.13 35.55
C ALA A 191 -27.69 -41.16 34.10
N LEU A 192 -28.97 -41.47 33.91
CA LEU A 192 -29.61 -41.51 32.60
C LEU A 192 -29.69 -40.13 31.94
N ASP A 193 -29.97 -39.07 32.72
CA ASP A 193 -29.98 -37.70 32.22
C ASP A 193 -28.57 -37.21 31.81
N ASN A 194 -27.54 -37.57 32.57
CA ASN A 194 -26.15 -37.30 32.19
C ASN A 194 -25.77 -37.98 30.87
N ILE A 195 -26.17 -39.24 30.67
CA ILE A 195 -25.93 -39.98 29.42
C ILE A 195 -26.65 -39.30 28.24
N LYS A 196 -27.90 -38.85 28.43
CA LYS A 196 -28.64 -38.10 27.40
C LYS A 196 -27.94 -36.80 27.03
N SER A 197 -27.44 -36.05 28.01
CA SER A 197 -26.69 -34.81 27.75
C SER A 197 -25.43 -35.08 26.93
N LEU A 198 -24.61 -36.05 27.35
CA LEU A 198 -23.38 -36.43 26.65
C LEU A 198 -23.63 -36.84 25.20
N ARG A 199 -24.70 -37.61 24.95
CA ARG A 199 -25.08 -38.01 23.59
C ARG A 199 -25.44 -36.80 22.71
N LYS A 200 -26.16 -35.82 23.27
CA LYS A 200 -26.54 -34.59 22.56
C LYS A 200 -25.29 -33.79 22.16
N ASP A 201 -24.36 -33.61 23.10
CA ASP A 201 -23.12 -32.85 22.86
C ASP A 201 -22.25 -33.52 21.80
N ARG A 202 -22.08 -34.85 21.88
CA ARG A 202 -21.33 -35.62 20.87
C ARG A 202 -21.96 -35.54 19.48
N THR A 203 -23.29 -35.48 19.39
CA THR A 203 -24.00 -35.36 18.11
C THR A 203 -23.76 -33.99 17.48
N VAL A 204 -23.70 -32.92 18.28
CA VAL A 204 -23.36 -31.57 17.80
C VAL A 204 -21.91 -31.53 17.30
N GLN A 205 -20.97 -32.06 18.08
CA GLN A 205 -19.57 -32.11 17.67
C GLN A 205 -19.37 -32.85 16.36
N LEU A 206 -20.04 -33.99 16.17
CA LEU A 206 -19.96 -34.78 14.95
C LEU A 206 -20.43 -33.99 13.71
N LYS A 207 -21.43 -33.11 13.84
CA LYS A 207 -21.87 -32.24 12.74
C LYS A 207 -20.81 -31.20 12.39
N VAL A 208 -20.17 -30.59 13.40
CA VAL A 208 -19.07 -29.63 13.21
C VAL A 208 -17.89 -30.30 12.52
N ASP A 209 -17.48 -31.47 13.00
CA ASP A 209 -16.36 -32.22 12.44
C ASP A 209 -16.63 -32.65 10.99
N LYS A 210 -17.87 -33.04 10.66
CA LYS A 210 -18.27 -33.36 9.28
C LYS A 210 -18.16 -32.14 8.35
N ALA A 211 -18.62 -30.97 8.78
CA ALA A 211 -18.51 -29.74 7.99
C ALA A 211 -17.05 -29.34 7.78
N ALA A 212 -16.21 -29.48 8.82
CA ALA A 212 -14.77 -29.24 8.70
C ALA A 212 -14.09 -30.22 7.74
N LEU A 213 -14.48 -31.50 7.76
CA LEU A 213 -13.97 -32.52 6.86
C LEU A 213 -14.33 -32.23 5.39
N GLU A 214 -15.56 -31.79 5.12
CA GLU A 214 -15.95 -31.35 3.76
C GLU A 214 -15.13 -30.16 3.28
N GLY A 215 -14.92 -29.15 4.14
CA GLY A 215 -14.05 -28.01 3.83
C GLY A 215 -12.62 -28.44 3.49
N LEU A 216 -12.02 -29.27 4.34
CA LEU A 216 -10.66 -29.81 4.12
C LEU A 216 -10.54 -30.65 2.85
N LYS A 217 -11.61 -31.38 2.47
CA LYS A 217 -11.64 -32.15 1.22
C LYS A 217 -11.59 -31.22 0.00
N VAL A 218 -12.37 -30.14 0.00
CA VAL A 218 -12.34 -29.13 -1.07
C VAL A 218 -10.96 -28.48 -1.19
N ASP A 219 -10.35 -28.13 -0.07
CA ASP A 219 -9.00 -27.54 -0.05
C ASP A 219 -7.95 -28.51 -0.59
N LYS A 220 -8.05 -29.80 -0.25
CA LYS A 220 -7.19 -30.85 -0.79
C LYS A 220 -7.36 -30.98 -2.30
N ASP A 221 -8.58 -31.07 -2.80
CA ASP A 221 -8.86 -31.21 -4.24
C ASP A 221 -8.33 -29.98 -5.02
N ARG A 222 -8.40 -28.78 -4.42
CA ARG A 222 -7.79 -27.56 -4.97
C ARG A 222 -6.26 -27.61 -4.96
N ALA A 223 -5.65 -28.11 -3.89
CA ALA A 223 -4.20 -28.27 -3.82
C ALA A 223 -3.68 -29.28 -4.85
N ASP A 224 -4.39 -30.40 -5.03
CA ASP A 224 -4.02 -31.43 -5.99
C ASP A 224 -4.16 -30.92 -7.43
N THR A 225 -5.24 -30.20 -7.77
CA THR A 225 -5.38 -29.55 -9.08
C THR A 225 -4.28 -28.52 -9.37
N LEU A 226 -3.89 -27.72 -8.37
CA LEU A 226 -2.75 -26.79 -8.50
C LEU A 226 -1.42 -27.52 -8.70
N ARG A 227 -1.18 -28.63 -8.01
CA ARG A 227 0.03 -29.46 -8.22
C ARG A 227 0.11 -30.03 -9.62
N THR A 228 -1.00 -30.53 -10.17
CA THR A 228 -1.04 -30.99 -11.57
C THR A 228 -0.77 -29.86 -12.56
N LYS A 229 -1.28 -28.64 -12.31
CA LYS A 229 -0.97 -27.49 -13.16
C LYS A 229 0.50 -27.09 -13.07
N LEU A 230 1.06 -27.09 -11.87
CA LEU A 230 2.47 -26.73 -11.64
C LEU A 230 3.42 -27.72 -12.35
N THR A 231 3.15 -29.02 -12.23
CA THR A 231 3.93 -30.05 -12.93
C THR A 231 3.83 -29.92 -14.45
N HIS A 232 2.64 -29.62 -15.00
CA HIS A 232 2.49 -29.37 -16.43
C HIS A 232 3.25 -28.12 -16.90
N LEU A 233 3.14 -27.01 -16.16
CA LEU A 233 3.85 -25.76 -16.48
C LEU A 233 5.38 -25.93 -16.40
N GLN A 234 5.88 -26.73 -15.45
CA GLN A 234 7.30 -27.05 -15.35
C GLN A 234 7.80 -27.88 -16.56
N ALA A 235 7.00 -28.85 -17.02
CA ALA A 235 7.32 -29.62 -18.21
C ALA A 235 7.33 -28.73 -19.47
N ASP A 236 6.34 -27.84 -19.59
CA ASP A 236 6.27 -26.87 -20.69
C ASP A 236 7.46 -25.89 -20.66
N LEU A 237 7.84 -25.39 -19.48
CA LEU A 237 9.00 -24.51 -19.31
C LEU A 237 10.28 -25.21 -19.80
N ALA A 238 10.53 -26.43 -19.34
CA ALA A 238 11.70 -27.20 -19.76
C ALA A 238 11.71 -27.45 -21.28
N GLN A 239 10.54 -27.72 -21.88
CA GLN A 239 10.44 -27.87 -23.34
C GLN A 239 10.75 -26.56 -24.08
N LYS A 240 10.30 -25.41 -23.54
CA LYS A 240 10.55 -24.10 -24.13
C LYS A 240 12.01 -23.67 -23.98
N GLU A 241 12.64 -23.97 -22.85
CA GLU A 241 14.06 -23.73 -22.62
C GLU A 241 14.92 -24.53 -23.58
N ALA A 242 14.64 -25.84 -23.76
CA ALA A 242 15.34 -26.67 -24.75
C ALA A 242 15.20 -26.11 -26.18
N LYS A 243 13.99 -25.69 -26.58
CA LYS A 243 13.78 -25.05 -27.89
C LYS A 243 14.54 -23.74 -28.05
N LEU A 244 14.68 -22.97 -26.98
CA LEU A 244 15.41 -21.71 -27.00
C LEU A 244 16.91 -21.97 -27.20
N GLU A 245 17.45 -22.99 -26.54
CA GLU A 245 18.83 -23.44 -26.71
C GLU A 245 19.10 -23.93 -28.14
N ASP A 246 18.20 -24.75 -28.69
CA ASP A 246 18.28 -25.21 -30.09
C ASP A 246 18.26 -24.03 -31.08
N LEU A 247 17.33 -23.07 -30.91
CA LEU A 247 17.25 -21.88 -31.77
C LEU A 247 18.50 -21.00 -31.66
N ASN A 248 19.07 -20.85 -30.46
CA ASN A 248 20.29 -20.07 -30.27
C ASN A 248 21.48 -20.71 -31.00
N GLU A 249 21.59 -22.04 -30.98
CA GLU A 249 22.64 -22.73 -31.74
C GLU A 249 22.41 -22.59 -33.25
N GLU A 250 21.18 -22.69 -33.75
CA GLU A 250 20.87 -22.40 -35.16
C GLU A 250 21.26 -20.97 -35.55
N ILE A 251 20.93 -19.97 -34.73
CA ILE A 251 21.31 -18.57 -34.94
C ILE A 251 22.84 -18.45 -34.99
N ARG A 252 23.56 -19.11 -34.09
CA ARG A 252 25.02 -19.09 -34.05
C ARG A 252 25.62 -19.66 -35.34
N VAL A 253 25.13 -20.82 -35.79
CA VAL A 253 25.56 -21.47 -37.03
C VAL A 253 25.26 -20.57 -38.24
N LYS A 254 24.06 -20.00 -38.34
CA LYS A 254 23.68 -19.10 -39.43
C LYS A 254 24.49 -17.82 -39.45
N THR A 255 24.81 -17.25 -38.28
CA THR A 255 25.65 -16.06 -38.16
C THR A 255 27.07 -16.34 -38.67
N LEU A 256 27.65 -17.50 -38.31
CA LEU A 256 28.96 -17.93 -38.81
C LEU A 256 28.95 -18.14 -40.33
N GLN A 257 27.90 -18.77 -40.87
CA GLN A 257 27.74 -18.94 -42.32
C GLN A 257 27.64 -17.59 -43.03
N ASN A 258 26.85 -16.65 -42.50
CA ASN A 258 26.68 -15.31 -43.08
C ASN A 258 28.01 -14.52 -43.07
N SER A 259 28.79 -14.62 -41.98
CA SER A 259 30.14 -14.05 -41.92
C SER A 259 31.04 -14.57 -43.04
N LYS A 260 31.04 -15.89 -43.28
CA LYS A 260 31.84 -16.49 -44.37
C LYS A 260 31.40 -15.99 -45.75
N PHE A 261 30.09 -15.91 -46.00
CA PHE A 261 29.57 -15.35 -47.25
C PHE A 261 29.96 -13.89 -47.44
N TYR A 262 29.95 -13.08 -46.37
CA TYR A 262 30.42 -11.70 -46.42
C TYR A 262 31.92 -11.61 -46.78
N ASP A 263 32.75 -12.45 -46.19
CA ASP A 263 34.19 -12.49 -46.49
C ASP A 263 34.44 -12.89 -47.95
N GLU A 264 33.72 -13.91 -48.45
CA GLU A 264 33.79 -14.34 -49.85
C GLU A 264 33.30 -13.26 -50.82
N ALA A 265 32.19 -12.59 -50.52
CA ALA A 265 31.67 -11.49 -51.32
C ALA A 265 32.65 -10.30 -51.35
N THR A 266 33.35 -10.03 -50.25
CA THR A 266 34.37 -8.98 -50.17
C THR A 266 35.57 -9.33 -51.05
N ARG A 267 36.08 -10.55 -50.96
CA ARG A 267 37.17 -11.04 -51.84
C ARG A 267 36.78 -11.02 -53.32
N PHE A 268 35.55 -11.43 -53.63
CA PHE A 268 35.05 -11.39 -55.00
C PHE A 268 35.04 -9.95 -55.55
N ARG A 269 34.59 -8.98 -54.73
CA ARG A 269 34.59 -7.56 -55.11
C ARG A 269 36.00 -7.00 -55.33
N GLU A 270 36.97 -7.41 -54.51
CA GLU A 270 38.38 -7.04 -54.72
C GLU A 270 38.94 -7.60 -56.03
N ILE A 271 38.61 -8.85 -56.37
CA ILE A 271 39.04 -9.48 -57.63
C ILE A 271 38.41 -8.76 -58.83
N VAL A 272 37.11 -8.43 -58.78
CA VAL A 272 36.42 -7.69 -59.86
C VAL A 272 37.05 -6.32 -60.06
N SER A 273 37.28 -5.55 -58.99
CA SER A 273 37.93 -4.25 -59.07
C SER A 273 39.35 -4.34 -59.67
N ARG A 274 40.07 -5.42 -59.33
CA ARG A 274 41.41 -5.68 -59.90
C ARG A 274 41.36 -6.07 -61.37
N ALA A 275 40.31 -6.75 -61.82
CA ALA A 275 40.10 -7.05 -63.24
C ALA A 275 39.77 -5.78 -64.03
N GLU A 276 38.83 -4.95 -63.54
CA GLU A 276 38.46 -3.67 -64.16
C GLU A 276 39.67 -2.73 -64.32
N THR A 277 40.52 -2.63 -63.30
CA THR A 277 41.73 -1.80 -63.36
C THR A 277 42.79 -2.34 -64.34
N LEU A 278 42.82 -3.64 -64.61
CA LEU A 278 43.73 -4.23 -65.60
C LEU A 278 43.20 -4.05 -67.03
N GLU A 279 41.89 -4.19 -67.23
CA GLU A 279 41.23 -3.91 -68.52
C GLU A 279 41.39 -2.45 -68.95
N GLU A 280 41.22 -1.51 -68.01
CA GLU A 280 41.44 -0.08 -68.24
C GLU A 280 42.88 0.20 -68.70
N LYS A 281 43.87 -0.47 -68.08
CA LYS A 281 45.29 -0.35 -68.47
C LYS A 281 45.57 -0.95 -69.85
N GLU A 282 44.98 -2.09 -70.18
CA GLU A 282 45.11 -2.70 -71.50
C GLU A 282 44.58 -1.76 -72.59
N ARG A 283 43.40 -1.19 -72.37
CA ARG A 283 42.78 -0.21 -73.29
C ARG A 283 43.71 0.99 -73.53
N LEU A 284 44.25 1.56 -72.45
CA LEU A 284 45.13 2.72 -72.50
C LEU A 284 46.46 2.41 -73.22
N HIS A 285 47.01 1.20 -73.06
CA HIS A 285 48.19 0.77 -73.80
C HIS A 285 47.92 0.54 -75.30
N LYS A 286 46.74 0.03 -75.67
CA LYS A 286 46.32 -0.09 -77.08
C LYS A 286 46.15 1.27 -77.74
N GLU A 287 45.45 2.20 -77.10
CA GLU A 287 45.26 3.57 -77.60
C GLU A 287 46.60 4.29 -77.82
N ASN A 288 47.56 4.12 -76.89
CA ASN A 288 48.91 4.67 -77.05
C ASN A 288 49.69 4.05 -78.21
N MET A 289 49.51 2.76 -78.46
CA MET A 289 50.17 2.05 -79.57
C MET A 289 49.63 2.54 -80.92
N ASP A 290 48.32 2.71 -81.05
CA ASP A 290 47.66 3.22 -82.26
C ASP A 290 48.05 4.68 -82.54
N ALA A 291 48.16 5.51 -81.50
CA ALA A 291 48.60 6.90 -81.63
C ALA A 291 50.07 7.01 -82.10
N LEU A 292 50.96 6.14 -81.61
CA LEU A 292 52.35 6.06 -82.04
C LEU A 292 52.48 5.59 -83.50
N GLN A 293 51.61 4.68 -83.94
CA GLN A 293 51.59 4.15 -85.30
C GLN A 293 51.08 5.18 -86.33
N ALA A 294 50.17 6.07 -85.93
CA ALA A 294 49.62 7.12 -86.79
C ALA A 294 50.56 8.32 -87.02
N THR A 295 51.56 8.53 -86.15
CA THR A 295 52.37 9.77 -86.13
C THR A 295 53.77 9.60 -86.75
N MET A 296 54.13 8.39 -87.19
CA MET A 296 55.49 8.06 -87.63
C MET A 296 55.59 8.00 -89.16
N THR A 297 56.01 9.10 -89.80
CA THR A 297 56.36 9.13 -91.22
C THR A 297 57.88 9.07 -91.42
N PRO A 298 58.40 8.13 -92.24
CA PRO A 298 59.83 8.05 -92.55
C PRO A 298 60.20 9.09 -93.61
N ILE A 299 61.09 10.03 -93.25
CA ILE A 299 61.65 11.01 -94.17
C ILE A 299 62.90 10.41 -94.83
N LYS A 300 62.95 10.41 -96.17
CA LYS A 300 64.12 10.04 -96.97
C LYS A 300 64.61 11.26 -97.75
N ASP A 301 65.32 12.16 -97.08
CA ASP A 301 66.05 13.27 -97.71
C ASP A 301 67.56 13.05 -97.56
N SER A 302 68.36 13.57 -98.49
CA SER A 302 69.83 13.46 -98.45
C SER A 302 70.46 14.59 -97.60
N ASP A 303 71.60 14.29 -96.96
CA ASP A 303 72.26 15.17 -95.97
C ASP A 303 72.57 16.59 -96.48
N GLU A 304 72.84 16.78 -97.78
CA GLU A 304 73.13 18.11 -98.35
C GLU A 304 71.90 19.03 -98.41
N ASP A 305 70.71 18.48 -98.63
CA ASP A 305 69.46 19.23 -98.65
C ASP A 305 68.97 19.56 -97.22
N LEU A 306 69.28 18.69 -96.25
CA LEU A 306 69.05 18.92 -94.82
C LEU A 306 69.95 20.03 -94.26
N GLN A 307 71.21 20.16 -94.72
CA GLN A 307 72.12 21.24 -94.33
C GLN A 307 71.66 22.62 -94.82
N LYS A 308 71.11 22.70 -96.05
CA LYS A 308 70.53 23.94 -96.60
C LYS A 308 69.22 24.33 -95.91
N ARG A 309 68.39 23.36 -95.52
CA ARG A 309 67.20 23.60 -94.68
C ARG A 309 67.61 24.13 -93.31
N LYS A 310 68.61 23.54 -92.66
CA LYS A 310 69.13 23.98 -91.34
C LYS A 310 69.54 25.45 -91.30
N GLN A 311 70.23 25.96 -92.33
CA GLN A 311 70.67 27.36 -92.38
C GLN A 311 69.53 28.38 -92.59
N LYS A 312 68.45 28.02 -93.31
CA LYS A 312 67.26 28.89 -93.47
C LYS A 312 66.21 28.72 -92.35
N PHE A 313 66.27 27.62 -91.60
CA PHE A 313 65.32 27.32 -90.52
C PHE A 313 65.70 27.98 -89.19
N GLN A 314 66.96 28.40 -88.98
CA GLN A 314 67.39 29.08 -87.76
C GLN A 314 66.67 30.43 -87.56
N LEU A 315 66.55 31.23 -88.63
CA LEU A 315 65.85 32.53 -88.58
C LEU A 315 64.32 32.36 -88.43
N HIS A 316 63.78 31.29 -89.01
CA HIS A 316 62.36 30.93 -88.89
C HIS A 316 62.04 30.31 -87.51
N LEU A 317 63.02 29.64 -86.88
CA LEU A 317 62.95 29.12 -85.51
C LEU A 317 62.94 30.25 -84.49
N ASP A 318 63.73 31.30 -84.64
CA ASP A 318 63.76 32.42 -83.68
C ASP A 318 62.46 33.25 -83.73
N GLN A 319 61.92 33.49 -84.93
CA GLN A 319 60.61 34.13 -85.10
C GLN A 319 59.46 33.26 -84.59
N ASN A 320 59.49 31.95 -84.87
CA ASN A 320 58.48 31.03 -84.35
C ASN A 320 58.64 30.80 -82.83
N GLN A 321 59.85 30.80 -82.27
CA GLN A 321 60.07 30.71 -80.81
C GLN A 321 59.52 31.95 -80.10
N SER A 322 59.73 33.15 -80.66
CA SER A 322 59.13 34.38 -80.13
C SER A 322 57.60 34.34 -80.19
N LYS A 323 57.04 33.84 -81.31
CA LYS A 323 55.60 33.68 -81.48
C LYS A 323 55.03 32.59 -80.56
N ILE A 324 55.73 31.47 -80.38
CA ILE A 324 55.41 30.40 -79.43
C ILE A 324 55.48 30.92 -78.00
N HIS A 325 56.44 31.77 -77.63
CA HIS A 325 56.49 32.35 -76.30
C HIS A 325 55.30 33.28 -76.04
N SER A 326 54.95 34.12 -77.01
CA SER A 326 53.77 34.99 -76.92
C SER A 326 52.45 34.20 -76.85
N LEU A 327 52.34 33.12 -77.62
CA LEU A 327 51.16 32.25 -77.64
C LEU A 327 51.07 31.38 -76.40
N LYS A 328 52.19 30.84 -75.88
CA LYS A 328 52.23 30.10 -74.61
C LYS A 328 51.87 30.98 -73.42
N ARG A 329 52.32 32.23 -73.41
CA ARG A 329 51.92 33.19 -72.37
C ARG A 329 50.43 33.49 -72.44
N ARG A 330 49.89 33.71 -73.64
CA ARG A 330 48.46 33.97 -73.85
C ARG A 330 47.60 32.72 -73.62
N GLN A 331 48.15 31.53 -73.84
CA GLN A 331 47.54 30.25 -73.50
C GLN A 331 47.50 30.06 -71.99
N ALA A 332 48.61 30.29 -71.28
CA ALA A 332 48.65 30.23 -69.81
C ALA A 332 47.68 31.25 -69.17
N GLU A 333 47.62 32.48 -69.68
CA GLU A 333 46.64 33.48 -69.22
C GLU A 333 45.19 33.02 -69.45
N LYS A 334 44.91 32.33 -70.57
CA LYS A 334 43.58 31.78 -70.86
C LYS A 334 43.26 30.50 -70.10
N GLU A 335 44.26 29.68 -69.80
CA GLU A 335 44.15 28.49 -68.95
C GLU A 335 43.90 28.89 -67.49
N ASP A 336 44.58 29.91 -66.98
CA ASP A 336 44.32 30.49 -65.65
C ASP A 336 42.92 31.12 -65.57
N GLU A 337 42.49 31.85 -66.61
CA GLU A 337 41.12 32.38 -66.71
C GLU A 337 40.08 31.25 -66.76
N LEU A 338 40.36 30.17 -67.51
CA LEU A 338 39.46 29.01 -67.59
C LEU A 338 39.38 28.30 -66.23
N GLU A 339 40.51 28.07 -65.57
CA GLU A 339 40.57 27.40 -64.28
C GLU A 339 39.85 28.22 -63.19
N THR A 340 40.01 29.55 -63.18
CA THR A 340 39.27 30.41 -62.26
C THR A 340 37.76 30.40 -62.55
N GLN A 341 37.34 30.36 -63.82
CA GLN A 341 35.91 30.25 -64.15
C GLN A 341 35.35 28.86 -63.83
N GLU A 342 36.10 27.79 -64.05
CA GLU A 342 35.71 26.43 -63.67
C GLU A 342 35.61 26.26 -62.15
N GLN A 343 36.52 26.84 -61.38
CA GLN A 343 36.44 26.85 -59.93
C GLN A 343 35.19 27.61 -59.45
N ARG A 344 34.88 28.76 -60.06
CA ARG A 344 33.63 29.50 -59.79
C ARG A 344 32.39 28.69 -60.17
N HIS A 345 32.41 28.02 -61.31
CA HIS A 345 31.33 27.16 -61.77
C HIS A 345 31.12 25.96 -60.83
N ARG A 346 32.20 25.26 -60.46
CA ARG A 346 32.16 24.15 -59.48
C ARG A 346 31.62 24.59 -58.13
N LYS A 347 32.03 25.77 -57.64
CA LYS A 347 31.52 26.33 -56.39
C LYS A 347 30.02 26.62 -56.46
N ARG A 348 29.55 27.28 -57.53
CA ARG A 348 28.11 27.54 -57.74
C ARG A 348 27.30 26.26 -57.95
N LEU A 349 27.86 25.25 -58.60
CA LEU A 349 27.22 23.95 -58.80
C LEU A 349 27.09 23.19 -57.48
N SER A 350 28.10 23.25 -56.62
CA SER A 350 28.06 22.70 -55.26
C SER A 350 27.03 23.42 -54.38
N GLU A 351 26.96 24.75 -54.45
CA GLU A 351 25.95 25.54 -53.74
C GLU A 351 24.53 25.19 -54.21
N LYS A 352 24.33 25.06 -55.52
CA LYS A 352 23.07 24.58 -56.10
C LYS A 352 22.71 23.17 -55.62
N GLY A 353 23.68 22.24 -55.62
CA GLY A 353 23.48 20.88 -55.12
C GLY A 353 23.12 20.84 -53.64
N GLY A 354 23.77 21.67 -52.82
CA GLY A 354 23.46 21.84 -51.39
C GLY A 354 22.04 22.36 -51.17
N LEU A 355 21.65 23.42 -51.87
CA LEU A 355 20.30 24.01 -51.78
C LEU A 355 19.22 23.04 -52.30
N GLU A 356 19.48 22.27 -53.36
CA GLU A 356 18.55 21.25 -53.85
C GLU A 356 18.40 20.07 -52.87
N ALA A 357 19.49 19.68 -52.19
CA ALA A 357 19.46 18.68 -51.13
C ALA A 357 18.67 19.17 -49.91
N GLU A 358 18.88 20.41 -49.47
CA GLU A 358 18.10 21.03 -48.39
C GLU A 358 16.61 21.13 -48.74
N LYS A 359 16.29 21.54 -49.98
CA LYS A 359 14.89 21.57 -50.46
C LYS A 359 14.25 20.19 -50.43
N ARG A 360 14.94 19.13 -50.89
CA ARG A 360 14.43 17.75 -50.81
C ARG A 360 14.27 17.28 -49.37
N ALA A 361 15.25 17.56 -48.51
CA ALA A 361 15.19 17.20 -47.10
C ALA A 361 14.00 17.89 -46.41
N HIS A 362 13.75 19.17 -46.69
CA HIS A 362 12.62 19.90 -46.15
C HIS A 362 11.27 19.34 -46.64
N LEU A 363 11.15 19.01 -47.93
CA LEU A 363 9.93 18.40 -48.49
C LEU A 363 9.66 17.01 -47.86
N GLN A 364 10.69 16.17 -47.74
CA GLN A 364 10.57 14.87 -47.07
C GLN A 364 10.22 15.01 -45.59
N ALA A 365 10.77 16.01 -44.89
CA ALA A 365 10.45 16.28 -43.50
C ALA A 365 8.98 16.70 -43.33
N LYS A 366 8.45 17.52 -44.25
CA LYS A 366 7.04 17.93 -44.26
C LYS A 366 6.11 16.73 -44.48
N GLU A 367 6.44 15.87 -45.44
CA GLU A 367 5.68 14.65 -45.74
C GLU A 367 5.69 13.68 -44.55
N LYS A 368 6.87 13.41 -43.97
CA LYS A 368 7.00 12.59 -42.75
C LYS A 368 6.18 13.16 -41.58
N ARG A 369 6.22 14.48 -41.37
CA ARG A 369 5.44 15.15 -40.32
C ARG A 369 3.93 14.95 -40.52
N GLU A 370 3.44 15.13 -41.74
CA GLU A 370 2.02 14.93 -42.05
C GLU A 370 1.59 13.48 -41.87
N VAL A 371 2.43 12.50 -42.24
CA VAL A 371 2.19 11.07 -41.97
C VAL A 371 2.14 10.78 -40.47
N SER A 372 3.09 11.31 -39.68
CA SER A 372 3.09 11.15 -38.22
C SER A 372 1.85 11.76 -37.55
N ILE A 373 1.41 12.94 -37.98
CA ILE A 373 0.19 13.57 -37.46
C ILE A 373 -1.04 12.70 -37.74
N LYS A 374 -1.14 12.12 -38.95
CA LYS A 374 -2.23 11.20 -39.30
C LYS A 374 -2.20 9.92 -38.46
N GLN A 375 -1.03 9.32 -38.25
CA GLN A 375 -0.88 8.13 -37.41
C GLN A 375 -1.28 8.41 -35.96
N ILE A 376 -0.64 9.40 -35.33
CA ILE A 376 -0.89 9.75 -33.93
C ILE A 376 -2.34 10.21 -33.73
N GLY A 377 -2.90 10.95 -34.69
CA GLY A 377 -4.29 11.37 -34.66
C GLY A 377 -5.28 10.20 -34.72
N ASN A 378 -4.98 9.14 -35.47
CA ASN A 378 -5.79 7.93 -35.50
C ASN A 378 -5.66 7.10 -34.22
N GLU A 379 -4.45 6.95 -33.69
CA GLU A 379 -4.19 6.19 -32.45
C GLU A 379 -4.83 6.85 -31.23
N LEU A 380 -4.75 8.19 -31.12
CA LEU A 380 -5.32 8.97 -30.01
C LEU A 380 -6.77 9.42 -30.26
N GLY A 381 -7.37 9.08 -31.40
CA GLY A 381 -8.75 9.48 -31.74
C GLY A 381 -8.95 11.00 -31.95
N ILE A 382 -7.88 11.75 -32.23
CA ILE A 382 -7.90 13.20 -32.42
C ILE A 382 -8.38 13.53 -33.84
N LYS A 383 -9.67 13.89 -33.95
CA LYS A 383 -10.32 14.21 -35.23
C LYS A 383 -9.95 15.61 -35.75
N GLY A 384 -9.90 15.75 -37.08
CA GLY A 384 -9.75 17.04 -37.77
C GLY A 384 -8.41 17.27 -38.50
N PHE A 385 -7.50 16.28 -38.50
CA PHE A 385 -6.13 16.43 -39.02
C PHE A 385 -5.76 15.41 -40.13
N GLY A 386 -6.76 14.85 -40.81
CA GLY A 386 -6.58 13.83 -41.86
C GLY A 386 -6.36 14.36 -43.28
N GLY A 387 -6.56 15.66 -43.52
CA GLY A 387 -6.39 16.29 -44.85
C GLY A 387 -4.94 16.64 -45.18
N ASP A 388 -4.63 16.73 -46.47
CA ASP A 388 -3.31 17.17 -46.95
C ASP A 388 -3.16 18.70 -46.86
N GLY A 389 -1.94 19.18 -46.60
CA GLY A 389 -1.66 20.62 -46.53
C GLY A 389 -2.09 21.29 -45.23
N LEU A 390 -1.74 20.69 -44.08
CA LEU A 390 -2.00 21.25 -42.75
C LEU A 390 -1.31 22.61 -42.57
N THR A 391 -2.05 23.59 -42.07
CA THR A 391 -1.50 24.92 -41.70
C THR A 391 -0.76 24.86 -40.37
N ASP A 392 0.20 25.77 -40.14
CA ASP A 392 0.95 25.85 -38.87
C ASP A 392 0.06 26.12 -37.65
N ALA A 393 -1.13 26.69 -37.85
CA ALA A 393 -2.14 26.84 -36.80
C ALA A 393 -2.80 25.49 -36.45
N GLN A 394 -3.13 24.67 -37.45
CA GLN A 394 -3.66 23.32 -37.24
C GLN A 394 -2.63 22.40 -36.60
N ILE A 395 -1.35 22.51 -36.96
CA ILE A 395 -0.27 21.70 -36.38
C ILE A 395 -0.09 22.03 -34.89
N ARG A 396 -0.08 23.31 -34.52
CA ARG A 396 -0.04 23.71 -33.10
C ARG A 396 -1.26 23.23 -32.33
N GLY A 397 -2.46 23.35 -32.92
CA GLY A 397 -3.69 22.82 -32.31
C GLY A 397 -3.68 21.30 -32.13
N PHE A 398 -2.98 20.56 -33.00
CA PHE A 398 -2.76 19.12 -32.83
C PHE A 398 -1.78 18.83 -31.68
N GLU A 399 -0.65 19.52 -31.63
CA GLU A 399 0.34 19.39 -30.54
C GLU A 399 -0.27 19.64 -29.16
N ASP A 400 -1.12 20.67 -29.04
CA ASP A 400 -1.77 21.00 -27.76
C ASP A 400 -2.76 19.91 -27.33
N ARG A 401 -3.54 19.35 -28.26
CA ARG A 401 -4.44 18.21 -27.97
C ARG A 401 -3.69 16.95 -27.59
N VAL A 402 -2.54 16.68 -28.22
CA VAL A 402 -1.67 15.57 -27.84
C VAL A 402 -1.10 15.78 -26.43
N LYS A 403 -0.64 16.99 -26.11
CA LYS A 403 -0.14 17.32 -24.76
C LYS A 403 -1.21 17.18 -23.69
N ASP A 404 -2.44 17.59 -23.98
CA ASP A 404 -3.56 17.44 -23.06
C ASP A 404 -3.89 15.95 -22.82
N GLU A 405 -3.85 15.12 -23.86
CA GLU A 405 -4.12 13.69 -23.70
C GLU A 405 -2.99 12.95 -22.96
N VAL A 406 -1.74 13.33 -23.19
CA VAL A 406 -0.59 12.85 -22.42
C VAL A 406 -0.73 13.21 -20.94
N ARG A 407 -1.13 14.46 -20.62
CA ARG A 407 -1.37 14.87 -19.23
C ARG A 407 -2.46 14.05 -18.54
N LYS A 408 -3.57 13.76 -19.24
CA LYS A 408 -4.64 12.92 -18.68
C LYS A 408 -4.15 11.50 -18.39
N LEU A 409 -3.38 10.91 -19.32
CA LEU A 409 -2.80 9.58 -19.14
C LEU A 409 -1.80 9.55 -17.99
N ASP A 410 -0.96 10.58 -17.82
CA ASP A 410 -0.04 10.70 -16.69
C ASP A 410 -0.79 10.81 -15.35
N ASP A 411 -1.86 11.61 -15.29
CA ASP A 411 -2.71 11.74 -14.10
C ASP A 411 -3.42 10.43 -13.74
N GLU A 412 -3.91 9.69 -14.74
CA GLU A 412 -4.53 8.37 -14.56
C GLU A 412 -3.51 7.34 -14.07
N LEU A 413 -2.30 7.34 -14.64
CA LEU A 413 -1.20 6.47 -14.25
C LEU A 413 -0.74 6.77 -12.81
N ALA A 414 -0.66 8.04 -12.42
CA ALA A 414 -0.38 8.46 -11.05
C ALA A 414 -1.44 7.97 -10.06
N ARG A 415 -2.73 8.12 -10.40
CA ARG A 415 -3.84 7.61 -9.57
C ARG A 415 -3.81 6.09 -9.42
N LEU A 416 -3.54 5.36 -10.51
CA LEU A 416 -3.43 3.91 -10.48
C LEU A 416 -2.23 3.43 -9.63
N ARG A 417 -1.08 4.12 -9.73
CA ARG A 417 0.09 3.84 -8.88
C ARG A 417 -0.22 4.05 -7.41
N GLU A 418 -0.87 5.16 -7.05
CA GLU A 418 -1.22 5.44 -5.66
C GLU A 418 -2.25 4.42 -5.12
N ALA A 419 -3.26 4.06 -5.92
CA ALA A 419 -4.24 3.05 -5.56
C ALA A 419 -3.62 1.66 -5.36
N ASN A 420 -2.65 1.28 -6.21
CA ASN A 420 -1.92 0.03 -6.06
C ASN A 420 -0.98 0.04 -4.84
N SER A 421 -0.28 1.15 -4.59
CA SER A 421 0.56 1.30 -3.39
C SER A 421 -0.25 1.11 -2.11
N LYS A 422 -1.43 1.75 -2.01
CA LYS A 422 -2.33 1.57 -0.85
C LYS A 422 -2.78 0.13 -0.68
N LYS A 423 -3.12 -0.57 -1.77
CA LYS A 423 -3.47 -1.99 -1.73
C LYS A 423 -2.31 -2.88 -1.29
N GLU A 424 -1.09 -2.58 -1.74
CA GLU A 424 0.12 -3.30 -1.30
C GLU A 424 0.41 -3.07 0.19
N ASP A 425 0.24 -1.84 0.69
CA ASP A 425 0.40 -1.52 2.11
C ASP A 425 -0.65 -2.25 2.96
N ASP A 426 -1.91 -2.28 2.53
CA ASP A 426 -2.99 -3.01 3.21
C ASP A 426 -2.74 -4.52 3.21
N LEU A 427 -2.32 -5.09 2.08
CA LEU A 427 -1.97 -6.51 1.97
C LEU A 427 -0.75 -6.87 2.83
N THR A 428 0.25 -5.98 2.88
CA THR A 428 1.44 -6.17 3.71
C THR A 428 1.09 -6.13 5.18
N THR A 429 0.25 -5.18 5.60
CA THR A 429 -0.21 -5.04 6.98
C THR A 429 -1.04 -6.24 7.41
N THR A 430 -1.99 -6.68 6.59
CA THR A 430 -2.80 -7.87 6.87
C THR A 430 -1.95 -9.14 6.93
N TRP A 431 -0.98 -9.31 6.03
CA TRP A 431 -0.03 -10.43 6.09
C TRP A 431 0.82 -10.42 7.35
N GLN A 432 1.33 -9.26 7.78
CA GLN A 432 2.11 -9.14 9.02
C GLN A 432 1.27 -9.53 10.24
N ASN A 433 0.00 -9.08 10.29
CA ASN A 433 -0.93 -9.42 11.37
C ASN A 433 -1.23 -10.93 11.41
N LEU A 434 -1.58 -11.53 10.26
CA LEU A 434 -1.79 -12.99 10.19
C LEU A 434 -0.53 -13.79 10.57
N ARG A 435 0.65 -13.31 10.19
CA ARG A 435 1.93 -13.94 10.54
C ARG A 435 2.22 -13.86 12.04
N ALA A 436 1.91 -12.74 12.68
CA ALA A 436 2.01 -12.58 14.13
C ALA A 436 1.05 -13.53 14.86
N ASP A 437 -0.20 -13.62 14.41
CA ASP A 437 -1.20 -14.53 14.97
C ASP A 437 -0.80 -16.00 14.82
N LEU A 438 -0.31 -16.40 13.64
CA LEU A 438 0.19 -17.75 13.42
C LEU A 438 1.32 -18.11 14.39
N ARG A 439 2.28 -17.20 14.59
CA ARG A 439 3.36 -17.39 15.57
C ARG A 439 2.83 -17.51 17.00
N ALA A 440 1.87 -16.68 17.39
CA ALA A 440 1.26 -16.75 18.72
C ALA A 440 0.56 -18.11 18.94
N LYS A 441 -0.18 -18.61 17.94
CA LYS A 441 -0.82 -19.93 17.99
C LYS A 441 0.18 -21.08 18.00
N GLN A 442 1.28 -20.98 17.25
CA GLN A 442 2.36 -21.97 17.26
C GLN A 442 3.03 -22.06 18.64
N ASN A 443 3.37 -20.92 19.23
CA ASN A 443 3.95 -20.86 20.57
C ASN A 443 2.99 -21.43 21.63
N ALA A 444 1.70 -21.09 21.55
CA ALA A 444 0.68 -21.65 22.44
C ALA A 444 0.57 -23.18 22.29
N ARG A 445 0.62 -23.71 21.06
CA ARG A 445 0.61 -25.16 20.80
C ARG A 445 1.83 -25.85 21.39
N GLU A 446 3.02 -25.28 21.23
CA GLU A 446 4.26 -25.81 21.82
C GLU A 446 4.17 -25.85 23.34
N GLN A 447 3.75 -24.75 23.97
CA GLN A 447 3.54 -24.68 25.43
C GLN A 447 2.52 -25.72 25.92
N LEU A 448 1.42 -25.92 25.19
CA LEU A 448 0.42 -26.93 25.53
C LEU A 448 1.00 -28.35 25.38
N THR A 449 1.74 -28.61 24.32
CA THR A 449 2.38 -29.91 24.05
C THR A 449 3.37 -30.24 25.17
N ASP A 450 4.17 -29.27 25.58
CA ASP A 450 5.13 -29.42 26.67
C ASP A 450 4.44 -29.64 28.02
N SER A 451 3.32 -28.96 28.26
CA SER A 451 2.48 -29.15 29.44
C SER A 451 1.86 -30.56 29.47
N VAL A 452 1.35 -31.05 28.34
CA VAL A 452 0.82 -32.41 28.19
C VAL A 452 1.91 -33.44 28.41
N ARG A 453 3.13 -33.23 27.88
CA ARG A 453 4.28 -34.11 28.13
C ARG A 453 4.61 -34.19 29.62
N LYS A 454 4.72 -33.05 30.31
CA LYS A 454 4.99 -32.99 31.76
C LYS A 454 3.88 -33.67 32.57
N LEU A 455 2.62 -33.48 32.18
CA LEU A 455 1.50 -34.16 32.83
C LEU A 455 1.55 -35.68 32.63
N ARG A 456 1.85 -36.16 31.41
CA ARG A 456 2.02 -37.59 31.13
C ARG A 456 3.17 -38.20 31.94
N GLU A 457 4.30 -37.50 32.06
CA GLU A 457 5.41 -37.94 32.91
C GLU A 457 5.00 -38.03 34.38
N LYS A 458 4.25 -37.05 34.89
CA LYS A 458 3.70 -37.09 36.26
C LYS A 458 2.72 -38.25 36.45
N THR A 459 1.81 -38.46 35.50
CA THR A 459 0.87 -39.58 35.55
C THR A 459 1.61 -40.90 35.53
N LYS A 460 2.62 -41.05 34.67
CA LYS A 460 3.46 -42.26 34.62
C LYS A 460 4.18 -42.49 35.95
N ARG A 461 4.82 -41.48 36.54
CA ARG A 461 5.47 -41.60 37.85
C ARG A 461 4.48 -42.01 38.94
N ALA A 462 3.30 -41.39 38.99
CA ALA A 462 2.28 -41.75 39.96
C ALA A 462 1.75 -43.18 39.74
N GLN A 463 1.70 -43.65 38.49
CA GLN A 463 1.32 -45.02 38.13
C GLN A 463 2.41 -46.03 38.52
N ASP A 464 3.68 -45.72 38.23
CA ASP A 464 4.84 -46.52 38.62
C ASP A 464 4.97 -46.59 40.15
N GLU A 465 4.65 -45.50 40.86
CA GLU A 465 4.55 -45.47 42.34
C GLU A 465 3.39 -46.35 42.84
N LEU A 466 2.22 -46.32 42.18
CA LEU A 466 1.05 -47.15 42.53
C LEU A 466 1.29 -48.65 42.29
N ASP A 467 1.94 -48.99 41.17
CA ASP A 467 2.26 -50.37 40.79
C ASP A 467 3.41 -50.97 41.63
N GLY A 468 4.25 -50.10 42.23
CA GLY A 468 5.32 -50.49 43.15
C GLY A 468 4.85 -50.87 44.57
N TYR A 469 3.60 -50.61 44.94
CA TYR A 469 3.07 -50.93 46.27
C TYR A 469 2.60 -52.40 46.37
N ALA A 470 3.55 -53.33 46.43
CA ALA A 470 3.34 -54.64 47.04
C ALA A 470 3.73 -54.57 48.53
N LEU A 471 2.83 -54.03 49.36
CA LEU A 471 3.09 -53.73 50.78
C LEU A 471 3.33 -55.00 51.61
N SER A 472 4.58 -55.17 52.06
CA SER A 472 4.95 -56.01 53.21
C SER A 472 4.87 -55.19 54.50
N SER A 473 4.66 -55.83 55.65
CA SER A 473 4.60 -55.12 56.95
C SER A 473 5.90 -54.41 57.33
N ALA A 474 7.02 -54.77 56.67
CA ALA A 474 8.30 -54.09 56.80
C ALA A 474 8.33 -52.71 56.10
N ASP A 475 7.55 -52.55 55.02
CA ASP A 475 7.46 -51.28 54.27
C ASP A 475 6.64 -50.25 55.04
N ILE A 476 5.67 -50.70 55.84
CA ILE A 476 4.85 -49.83 56.71
C ILE A 476 5.70 -49.25 57.85
N GLU A 477 6.56 -50.06 58.49
CA GLU A 477 7.47 -49.56 59.54
C GLU A 477 8.56 -48.63 58.98
N ALA A 478 9.06 -48.90 57.77
CA ALA A 478 9.99 -48.00 57.08
C ALA A 478 9.30 -46.68 56.71
N ALA A 479 8.07 -46.73 56.21
CA ALA A 479 7.27 -45.55 55.88
C ALA A 479 6.87 -44.73 57.12
N GLU A 480 6.64 -45.35 58.27
CA GLU A 480 6.40 -44.64 59.54
C GLU A 480 7.65 -43.90 60.02
N ARG A 481 8.84 -44.52 59.93
CA ARG A 481 10.12 -43.85 60.25
C ARG A 481 10.44 -42.72 59.26
N ASP A 482 10.18 -42.94 57.98
CA ASP A 482 10.35 -41.91 56.95
C ASP A 482 9.35 -40.78 57.12
N ARG A 483 8.11 -41.06 57.49
CA ARG A 483 7.10 -40.04 57.83
C ARG A 483 7.57 -39.19 59.00
N ASP A 484 8.09 -39.78 60.05
CA ASP A 484 8.54 -39.04 61.23
C ASP A 484 9.81 -38.22 60.93
N SER A 485 10.74 -38.77 60.15
CA SER A 485 11.92 -38.07 59.61
C SER A 485 11.53 -36.90 58.69
N LEU A 486 10.59 -37.11 57.78
CA LEU A 486 10.07 -36.09 56.87
C LEU A 486 9.26 -35.04 57.62
N SER A 487 8.52 -35.40 58.66
CA SER A 487 7.81 -34.46 59.52
C SER A 487 8.79 -33.57 60.29
N ALA A 488 9.89 -34.15 60.80
CA ALA A 488 10.96 -33.37 61.44
C ALA A 488 11.65 -32.43 60.45
N LYS A 489 11.94 -32.89 59.23
CA LYS A 489 12.50 -32.05 58.14
C LYS A 489 11.53 -30.97 57.68
N ALA A 490 10.23 -31.27 57.58
CA ALA A 490 9.20 -30.29 57.22
C ALA A 490 9.08 -29.22 58.29
N THR A 491 9.13 -29.59 59.57
CA THR A 491 9.10 -28.64 60.69
C THR A 491 10.37 -27.77 60.70
N ALA A 492 11.53 -28.35 60.44
CA ALA A 492 12.80 -27.63 60.32
C ALA A 492 12.79 -26.68 59.11
N ALA A 493 12.33 -27.13 57.94
CA ALA A 493 12.22 -26.31 56.74
C ALA A 493 11.17 -25.21 56.88
N GLN A 494 10.07 -25.45 57.61
CA GLN A 494 9.06 -24.44 57.89
C GLN A 494 9.60 -23.37 58.85
N LYS A 495 10.38 -23.79 59.85
CA LYS A 495 11.08 -22.86 60.74
C LYS A 495 12.15 -22.05 60.00
N GLU A 496 12.92 -22.69 59.11
CA GLU A 496 13.90 -22.02 58.25
C GLU A 496 13.23 -21.05 57.27
N PHE A 497 12.06 -21.40 56.72
CA PHE A 497 11.25 -20.53 55.86
C PHE A 497 10.71 -19.29 56.60
N GLU A 498 10.23 -19.48 57.83
CA GLU A 498 9.78 -18.39 58.70
C GLU A 498 10.95 -17.49 59.15
N GLU A 499 12.11 -18.07 59.46
CA GLU A 499 13.33 -17.34 59.84
C GLU A 499 13.96 -16.58 58.66
N ALA A 500 13.90 -17.14 57.45
CA ALA A 500 14.43 -16.52 56.25
C ALA A 500 13.64 -15.27 55.81
N LYS A 501 12.40 -15.11 56.29
CA LYS A 501 11.53 -13.95 56.02
C LYS A 501 11.51 -13.57 54.53
N TYR A 502 11.30 -14.56 53.67
CA TYR A 502 11.35 -14.36 52.22
C TYR A 502 10.38 -13.27 51.72
N GLU A 503 9.23 -13.09 52.37
CA GLU A 503 8.31 -11.99 52.06
C GLU A 503 8.93 -10.60 52.26
N ASP A 504 9.73 -10.41 53.32
CA ASP A 504 10.42 -9.15 53.58
C ASP A 504 11.55 -8.92 52.58
N GLN A 505 12.26 -9.99 52.20
CA GLN A 505 13.29 -9.91 51.16
C GLN A 505 12.69 -9.62 49.78
N ILE A 506 11.56 -10.23 49.43
CA ILE A 506 10.82 -9.97 48.20
C ILE A 506 10.30 -8.53 48.19
N ARG A 507 9.76 -8.02 49.31
CA ARG A 507 9.34 -6.62 49.42
C ARG A 507 10.50 -5.65 49.21
N LYS A 508 11.66 -5.91 49.82
CA LYS A 508 12.88 -5.11 49.60
C LYS A 508 13.34 -5.17 48.14
N LYS A 509 13.42 -6.36 47.55
CA LYS A 509 13.82 -6.51 46.15
C LYS A 509 12.84 -5.88 45.17
N ASN A 510 11.54 -5.94 45.45
CA ASN A 510 10.54 -5.24 44.63
C ASN A 510 10.62 -3.71 44.78
N ALA A 511 10.99 -3.20 45.95
CA ALA A 511 11.28 -1.78 46.12
C ALA A 511 12.53 -1.37 45.33
N ASP A 512 13.61 -2.16 45.41
CA ASP A 512 14.83 -1.94 44.62
C ASP A 512 14.53 -1.98 43.11
N ILE A 513 13.70 -2.91 42.64
CA ILE A 513 13.30 -3.01 41.23
C ILE A 513 12.58 -1.74 40.79
N ARG A 514 11.62 -1.25 41.59
CA ARG A 514 10.89 -0.01 41.26
C ARG A 514 11.83 1.19 41.17
N GLU A 515 12.74 1.34 42.14
CA GLU A 515 13.74 2.41 42.10
C GLU A 515 14.63 2.33 40.85
N LYS A 516 15.04 1.11 40.45
CA LYS A 516 15.84 0.89 39.24
C LYS A 516 15.05 1.13 37.96
N ASP A 517 13.76 0.81 37.93
CA ASP A 517 12.87 1.09 36.80
C ASP A 517 12.65 2.60 36.63
N ASP A 518 12.41 3.33 37.74
CA ASP A 518 12.27 4.79 37.73
C ASP A 518 13.55 5.45 37.21
N LEU A 519 14.72 5.01 37.69
CA LEU A 519 16.02 5.45 37.19
C LEU A 519 16.22 5.11 35.71
N ARG A 520 15.75 3.95 35.25
CA ARG A 520 15.83 3.56 33.83
C ARG A 520 14.98 4.49 32.98
N GLU A 521 13.76 4.82 33.42
CA GLU A 521 12.87 5.74 32.70
C GLU A 521 13.47 7.15 32.64
N GLU A 522 14.03 7.64 33.74
CA GLU A 522 14.73 8.93 33.79
C GLU A 522 15.89 8.96 32.78
N ARG A 523 16.78 7.95 32.82
CA ARG A 523 17.92 7.88 31.87
C ARG A 523 17.48 7.68 30.43
N THR A 524 16.39 6.97 30.19
CA THR A 524 15.83 6.81 28.84
C THR A 524 15.28 8.14 28.32
N SER A 525 14.63 8.92 29.18
CA SER A 525 14.18 10.28 28.83
C SER A 525 15.35 11.21 28.51
N GLU A 526 16.44 11.11 29.26
CA GLU A 526 17.67 11.88 29.04
C GLU A 526 18.37 11.49 27.72
N ILE A 527 18.46 10.20 27.41
CA ILE A 527 18.99 9.70 26.13
C ILE A 527 18.15 10.23 24.95
N ASN A 528 16.82 10.19 25.07
CA ASN A 528 15.94 10.70 24.02
C ASN A 528 16.14 12.21 23.80
N LEU A 529 16.35 12.97 24.88
CA LEU A 529 16.64 14.40 24.80
C LEU A 529 18.00 14.68 24.17
N LEU A 530 19.04 13.92 24.54
CA LEU A 530 20.37 14.00 23.95
C LEU A 530 20.38 13.63 22.46
N ASN A 531 19.61 12.61 22.06
CA ASN A 531 19.47 12.23 20.65
C ASN A 531 18.81 13.34 19.82
N ARG A 532 17.75 13.99 20.35
CA ARG A 532 17.16 15.17 19.70
C ARG A 532 18.17 16.31 19.56
N HIS A 533 18.99 16.56 20.58
CA HIS A 533 20.06 17.55 20.48
C HIS A 533 21.13 17.17 19.46
N ALA A 534 21.47 15.89 19.31
CA ALA A 534 22.41 15.41 18.31
C ALA A 534 21.85 15.59 16.88
N GLU A 535 20.58 15.24 16.65
CA GLU A 535 19.89 15.46 15.38
C GLU A 535 19.82 16.96 15.02
N LEU A 536 19.48 17.81 15.98
CA LEU A 536 19.46 19.26 15.79
C LEU A 536 20.84 19.80 15.44
N ARG A 537 21.91 19.33 16.10
CA ARG A 537 23.30 19.71 15.79
C ARG A 537 23.73 19.23 14.41
N ALA A 538 23.37 18.01 14.02
CA ALA A 538 23.67 17.47 12.69
C ALA A 538 22.94 18.27 11.58
N SER A 539 21.65 18.56 11.79
CA SER A 539 20.84 19.38 10.89
C SER A 539 21.38 20.81 10.77
N LEU A 540 21.77 21.42 11.89
CA LEU A 540 22.42 22.74 11.91
C LEU A 540 23.74 22.72 11.16
N GLY A 541 24.58 21.69 11.37
CA GLY A 541 25.85 21.51 10.64
C GLY A 541 25.64 21.42 9.13
N LEU A 542 24.66 20.63 8.67
CA LEU A 542 24.28 20.54 7.25
C LEU A 542 23.78 21.89 6.70
N LYS A 543 22.96 22.61 7.46
CA LYS A 543 22.45 23.92 7.03
C LYS A 543 23.55 24.98 6.95
N ILE A 544 24.49 24.98 7.88
CA ILE A 544 25.68 25.85 7.84
C ILE A 544 26.52 25.51 6.61
N GLN A 545 26.80 24.22 6.38
CA GLN A 545 27.57 23.80 5.20
C GLN A 545 26.89 24.22 3.89
N GLN A 546 25.58 23.98 3.76
CA GLN A 546 24.79 24.41 2.59
C GLN A 546 24.81 25.93 2.41
N ALA A 547 24.68 26.70 3.49
CA ALA A 547 24.74 28.16 3.44
C ALA A 547 26.13 28.65 3.01
N THR A 548 27.20 28.05 3.52
CA THR A 548 28.58 28.38 3.13
C THR A 548 28.85 28.03 1.67
N THR A 549 28.44 26.84 1.21
CA THR A 549 28.58 26.45 -0.21
C THR A 549 27.81 27.40 -1.13
N ARG A 550 26.55 27.73 -0.79
CA ARG A 550 25.75 28.68 -1.58
C ARG A 550 26.38 30.08 -1.60
N ARG A 551 26.91 30.55 -0.47
CA ARG A 551 27.59 31.84 -0.37
C ARG A 551 28.86 31.86 -1.22
N ASN A 552 29.67 30.80 -1.18
CA ASN A 552 30.88 30.69 -1.99
C ASN A 552 30.54 30.64 -3.49
N ASN A 553 29.55 29.84 -3.88
CA ASN A 553 29.09 29.77 -5.27
C ASN A 553 28.57 31.12 -5.78
N ALA A 554 27.81 31.85 -4.96
CA ALA A 554 27.32 33.19 -5.30
C ALA A 554 28.47 34.19 -5.44
N GLN A 555 29.48 34.10 -4.58
CA GLN A 555 30.68 34.93 -4.65
C GLN A 555 31.52 34.61 -5.89
N GLU A 556 31.74 33.33 -6.21
CA GLU A 556 32.45 32.91 -7.43
C GLU A 556 31.74 33.36 -8.72
N LEU A 557 30.40 33.24 -8.76
CA LEU A 557 29.60 33.74 -9.88
C LEU A 557 29.69 35.26 -10.01
N PHE A 558 29.65 35.97 -8.88
CA PHE A 558 29.82 37.42 -8.86
C PHE A 558 31.20 37.82 -9.37
N ASP A 559 32.26 37.21 -8.87
CA ASP A 559 33.63 37.52 -9.28
C ASP A 559 33.88 37.20 -10.76
N ARG A 560 33.31 36.11 -11.28
CA ARG A 560 33.38 35.73 -12.70
C ARG A 560 32.73 36.76 -13.64
N HIS A 561 31.62 37.37 -13.21
CA HIS A 561 30.86 38.32 -14.03
C HIS A 561 31.04 39.78 -13.61
N LYS A 562 31.91 40.05 -12.64
CA LYS A 562 32.14 41.39 -12.06
C LYS A 562 32.55 42.41 -13.11
N SER A 563 33.41 42.04 -14.07
CA SER A 563 33.86 42.92 -15.14
C SER A 563 32.73 43.33 -16.09
N ALA A 564 31.90 42.37 -16.51
CA ALA A 564 30.74 42.62 -17.37
C ALA A 564 29.65 43.45 -16.67
N MET A 565 29.44 43.23 -15.37
CA MET A 565 28.52 44.04 -14.56
C MET A 565 29.06 45.45 -14.30
N ALA A 566 30.38 45.61 -14.14
CA ALA A 566 31.01 46.92 -13.98
C ALA A 566 30.84 47.79 -15.23
N GLU A 567 30.88 47.20 -16.42
CA GLU A 567 30.72 47.89 -17.70
C GLU A 567 29.26 48.33 -17.95
N ARG A 568 28.29 47.48 -17.65
CA ARG A 568 26.87 47.73 -17.99
C ARG A 568 26.03 48.33 -16.88
N VAL A 569 26.43 48.16 -15.62
CA VAL A 569 25.65 48.60 -14.46
C VAL A 569 26.37 49.71 -13.70
N ARG A 570 27.48 49.38 -13.02
CA ARG A 570 28.29 50.32 -12.24
C ARG A 570 29.63 49.69 -11.80
N PRO A 571 30.76 50.41 -11.88
CA PRO A 571 32.01 49.97 -11.25
C PRO A 571 31.91 50.03 -9.71
N ASP A 572 32.53 49.04 -9.03
CA ASP A 572 32.58 48.86 -7.56
C ASP A 572 31.30 48.38 -6.85
N MET A 573 30.51 47.52 -7.51
CA MET A 573 29.36 46.87 -6.87
C MET A 573 29.79 45.77 -5.89
N GLN A 574 29.06 45.59 -4.78
CA GLN A 574 29.22 44.43 -3.89
C GLN A 574 28.12 43.38 -4.13
N LEU A 575 28.39 42.11 -3.82
CA LEU A 575 27.46 40.99 -4.06
C LEU A 575 26.04 41.24 -3.47
N ARG A 576 25.96 41.91 -2.32
CA ARG A 576 24.67 42.23 -1.67
C ARG A 576 23.85 43.29 -2.42
N GLU A 577 24.48 44.06 -3.28
CA GLU A 577 23.88 45.23 -3.95
C GLU A 577 23.50 44.92 -5.41
N VAL A 578 23.94 43.77 -5.95
CA VAL A 578 23.73 43.34 -7.34
C VAL A 578 22.27 43.43 -7.74
N GLU A 579 21.37 42.84 -6.97
CA GLU A 579 19.96 42.74 -7.32
C GLU A 579 19.28 44.12 -7.41
N SER A 580 19.57 45.00 -6.45
CA SER A 580 18.99 46.34 -6.42
C SER A 580 19.52 47.23 -7.56
N GLU A 581 20.82 47.17 -7.86
CA GLU A 581 21.41 48.01 -8.90
C GLU A 581 21.09 47.51 -10.32
N VAL A 582 21.06 46.18 -10.53
CA VAL A 582 20.61 45.59 -11.81
C VAL A 582 19.15 45.93 -12.07
N ALA A 583 18.26 45.80 -11.08
CA ALA A 583 16.85 46.17 -11.22
C ALA A 583 16.67 47.67 -11.52
N ARG A 584 17.46 48.54 -10.88
CA ARG A 584 17.41 49.98 -11.12
C ARG A 584 17.84 50.33 -12.55
N ASN A 585 18.90 49.68 -13.06
CA ASN A 585 19.41 49.95 -14.40
C ASN A 585 18.49 49.38 -15.50
N LEU A 586 17.93 48.18 -15.28
CA LEU A 586 16.88 47.61 -16.14
C LEU A 586 15.67 48.54 -16.23
N SER A 587 15.13 49.00 -15.09
CA SER A 587 13.98 49.92 -15.09
C SER A 587 14.28 51.24 -15.81
N LYS A 588 15.52 51.74 -15.74
CA LYS A 588 15.95 52.93 -16.49
C LYS A 588 15.94 52.68 -18.01
N HIS A 589 16.46 51.55 -18.45
CA HIS A 589 16.48 51.19 -19.87
C HIS A 589 15.11 50.82 -20.42
N GLU A 590 14.25 50.17 -19.63
CA GLU A 590 12.85 49.90 -20.00
C GLU A 590 12.08 51.21 -20.23
N LYS A 591 12.24 52.22 -19.35
CA LYS A 591 11.64 53.54 -19.58
C LYS A 591 12.16 54.22 -20.84
N GLN A 592 13.47 54.13 -21.11
CA GLN A 592 14.05 54.67 -22.34
C GLN A 592 13.50 53.97 -23.58
N LEU A 593 13.29 52.65 -23.50
CA LEU A 593 12.69 51.87 -24.58
C LEU A 593 11.24 52.28 -24.82
N GLU A 594 10.44 52.42 -23.76
CA GLU A 594 9.06 52.91 -23.85
C GLU A 594 8.97 54.31 -24.49
N GLU A 595 9.85 55.23 -24.09
CA GLU A 595 9.92 56.58 -24.68
C GLU A 595 10.29 56.54 -26.18
N LEU A 596 11.24 55.69 -26.56
CA LEU A 596 11.64 55.50 -27.96
C LEU A 596 10.55 54.84 -28.80
N GLU A 597 9.86 53.83 -28.26
CA GLU A 597 8.73 53.17 -28.92
C GLU A 597 7.56 54.12 -29.14
N ALA A 598 7.23 54.95 -28.12
CA ALA A 598 6.21 55.99 -28.25
C ALA A 598 6.59 57.01 -29.33
N THR A 599 7.87 57.41 -29.38
CA THR A 599 8.38 58.33 -30.40
C THR A 599 8.32 57.70 -31.80
N ASN A 600 8.68 56.43 -31.94
CA ASN A 600 8.61 55.69 -33.20
C ASN A 600 7.16 55.54 -33.69
N ALA A 601 6.23 55.24 -32.78
CA ALA A 601 4.80 55.18 -33.09
C ALA A 601 4.25 56.53 -33.58
N ASP A 602 4.64 57.65 -32.96
CA ASP A 602 4.27 59.00 -33.40
C ASP A 602 4.85 59.33 -34.79
N LYS A 603 6.12 59.00 -35.03
CA LYS A 603 6.76 59.19 -36.34
C LYS A 603 6.11 58.34 -37.43
N ASN A 604 5.76 57.08 -37.16
CA ASN A 604 5.05 56.23 -38.10
C ASN A 604 3.64 56.74 -38.42
N ARG A 605 2.92 57.28 -37.43
CA ARG A 605 1.62 57.96 -37.67
C ARG A 605 1.78 59.17 -38.58
N LYS A 606 2.81 59.99 -38.36
CA LYS A 606 3.13 61.14 -39.22
C LYS A 606 3.52 60.70 -40.63
N LEU A 607 4.29 59.62 -40.77
CA LEU A 607 4.64 59.05 -42.08
C LEU A 607 3.38 58.62 -42.85
N GLN A 608 2.47 57.88 -42.21
CA GLN A 608 1.20 57.46 -42.82
C GLN A 608 0.32 58.67 -43.23
N GLN A 609 0.29 59.73 -42.41
CA GLN A 609 -0.41 60.97 -42.78
C GLN A 609 0.21 61.63 -44.02
N VAL A 610 1.54 61.67 -44.13
CA VAL A 610 2.23 62.22 -45.30
C VAL A 610 2.02 61.35 -46.53
N GLU A 611 2.11 60.03 -46.41
CA GLU A 611 1.90 59.08 -47.51
C GLU A 611 0.47 59.15 -48.04
N SER A 612 -0.52 59.25 -47.15
CA SER A 612 -1.92 59.42 -47.55
C SER A 612 -2.17 60.78 -48.23
N ALA A 613 -1.58 61.86 -47.73
CA ALA A 613 -1.65 63.19 -48.36
C ALA A 613 -0.97 63.20 -49.74
N LEU A 614 0.19 62.56 -49.88
CA LEU A 614 0.91 62.42 -51.14
C LEU A 614 0.09 61.60 -52.16
N SER A 615 -0.49 60.47 -51.71
CA SER A 615 -1.38 59.64 -52.54
C SER A 615 -2.60 60.43 -53.03
N PHE A 616 -3.21 61.24 -52.16
CA PHE A 616 -4.32 62.10 -52.52
C PHE A 616 -3.90 63.20 -53.51
N ALA A 617 -2.77 63.86 -53.28
CA ALA A 617 -2.22 64.87 -54.18
C ALA A 617 -1.86 64.29 -55.55
N CYS A 618 -1.25 63.10 -55.61
CA CYS A 618 -0.96 62.41 -56.86
C CYS A 618 -2.24 62.04 -57.63
N LYS A 619 -3.29 61.58 -56.93
CA LYS A 619 -4.60 61.32 -57.56
C LYS A 619 -5.23 62.60 -58.11
N GLN A 620 -5.19 63.70 -57.36
CA GLN A 620 -5.69 65.00 -57.83
C GLN A 620 -4.89 65.52 -59.03
N LEU A 621 -3.56 65.41 -59.01
CA LEU A 621 -2.70 65.82 -60.12
C LEU A 621 -3.06 65.04 -61.39
N LYS A 622 -3.24 63.72 -61.27
CA LYS A 622 -3.61 62.87 -62.40
C LYS A 622 -4.98 63.25 -62.98
N SER A 623 -5.99 63.46 -62.13
CA SER A 623 -7.31 63.93 -62.55
C SER A 623 -7.26 65.31 -63.22
N LYS A 624 -6.45 66.24 -62.71
CA LYS A 624 -6.28 67.57 -63.30
C LYS A 624 -5.53 67.53 -64.62
N GLN A 625 -4.55 66.65 -64.78
CA GLN A 625 -3.86 66.42 -66.05
C GLN A 625 -4.79 65.80 -67.10
N GLU A 626 -5.64 64.85 -66.70
CA GLU A 626 -6.67 64.26 -67.57
C GLU A 626 -7.68 65.34 -68.02
N MET A 627 -8.18 66.18 -67.10
CA MET A 627 -9.03 67.33 -67.43
C MET A 627 -8.33 68.34 -68.35
N ALA A 628 -7.06 68.65 -68.10
CA ALA A 628 -6.30 69.57 -68.95
C ALA A 628 -6.12 69.01 -70.37
N ALA A 629 -5.85 67.71 -70.51
CA ALA A 629 -5.76 67.04 -71.80
C ALA A 629 -7.12 67.00 -72.54
N GLU A 630 -8.22 66.80 -71.82
CA GLU A 630 -9.58 66.91 -72.39
C GLU A 630 -9.90 68.32 -72.87
N LEU A 631 -9.63 69.34 -72.04
CA LEU A 631 -9.82 70.74 -72.41
C LEU A 631 -8.93 71.13 -73.59
N GLN A 632 -7.67 70.68 -73.61
CA GLN A 632 -6.75 70.94 -74.72
C GLN A 632 -7.24 70.28 -76.01
N ARG A 633 -7.78 69.05 -75.95
CA ARG A 633 -8.44 68.42 -77.11
C ARG A 633 -9.70 69.19 -77.55
N ALA A 634 -10.51 69.67 -76.61
CA ALA A 634 -11.71 70.44 -76.93
C ALA A 634 -11.37 71.78 -77.61
N VAL A 635 -10.35 72.48 -77.10
CA VAL A 635 -9.84 73.72 -77.70
C VAL A 635 -9.25 73.46 -79.09
N GLN A 636 -8.46 72.40 -79.24
CA GLN A 636 -7.87 72.05 -80.54
C GLN A 636 -8.92 71.58 -81.57
N ALA A 637 -10.02 70.97 -81.12
CA ALA A 637 -11.15 70.62 -81.99
C ALA A 637 -11.96 71.84 -82.44
N ILE A 638 -11.96 72.95 -81.68
CA ILE A 638 -12.58 74.22 -82.09
C ILE A 638 -11.67 74.99 -83.06
N LEU A 639 -10.35 74.90 -82.87
CA LEU A 639 -9.37 75.65 -83.65
C LEU A 639 -9.04 75.02 -85.01
N SER A 640 -9.02 73.69 -85.11
CA SER A 640 -8.71 73.00 -86.36
C SER A 640 -9.92 72.95 -87.32
N PRO A 641 -9.78 73.31 -88.62
CA PRO A 641 -8.53 73.48 -89.36
C PRO A 641 -8.06 74.93 -89.53
N ASP A 642 -8.81 75.91 -89.02
CA ASP A 642 -8.66 77.30 -89.44
C ASP A 642 -7.62 78.09 -88.62
N PHE A 643 -7.24 77.62 -87.41
CA PHE A 643 -6.31 78.30 -86.52
C PHE A 643 -5.45 77.32 -85.70
N ASP A 644 -4.19 77.68 -85.43
CA ASP A 644 -3.28 76.87 -84.60
C ASP A 644 -3.25 77.29 -83.12
N ASP A 645 -3.69 78.52 -82.81
CA ASP A 645 -3.68 79.07 -81.45
C ASP A 645 -4.98 79.83 -81.12
N ALA A 646 -5.43 79.70 -79.87
CA ALA A 646 -6.66 80.32 -79.38
C ALA A 646 -6.57 81.84 -79.28
N GLU A 647 -5.41 82.40 -78.90
CA GLU A 647 -5.21 83.85 -78.88
C GLU A 647 -5.25 84.44 -80.29
N GLU A 648 -4.72 83.72 -81.28
CA GLU A 648 -4.77 84.14 -82.69
C GLU A 648 -6.19 84.07 -83.26
N ALA A 649 -6.93 82.99 -83.00
CA ALA A 649 -8.33 82.85 -83.41
C ALA A 649 -9.25 83.94 -82.82
N VAL A 650 -9.08 84.27 -81.53
CA VAL A 650 -9.87 85.33 -80.88
C VAL A 650 -9.52 86.70 -81.45
N LYS A 651 -8.25 86.95 -81.78
CA LYS A 651 -7.81 88.22 -82.36
C LYS A 651 -8.31 88.40 -83.79
N ILE A 652 -8.23 87.37 -84.62
CA ILE A 652 -8.73 87.41 -86.02
C ILE A 652 -10.26 87.54 -86.02
N CYS A 653 -10.99 86.78 -85.20
CA CYS A 653 -12.44 86.96 -85.05
C CYS A 653 -12.80 88.38 -84.56
N ALA A 654 -11.99 88.98 -83.67
CA ALA A 654 -12.22 90.36 -83.22
C ALA A 654 -11.96 91.39 -84.34
N GLU A 655 -10.96 91.16 -85.18
CA GLU A 655 -10.67 91.96 -86.38
C GLU A 655 -11.77 91.81 -87.45
N GLU A 656 -12.28 90.59 -87.69
CA GLU A 656 -13.41 90.34 -88.59
C GLU A 656 -14.71 90.98 -88.08
N ILE A 657 -14.98 90.92 -86.76
CA ILE A 657 -16.13 91.60 -86.15
C ILE A 657 -15.99 93.12 -86.27
N ALA A 658 -14.77 93.66 -86.14
CA ALA A 658 -14.51 95.09 -86.36
C ALA A 658 -14.74 95.49 -87.82
N ALA A 659 -14.23 94.71 -88.77
CA ALA A 659 -14.46 94.92 -90.20
C ALA A 659 -15.96 94.84 -90.57
N ALA A 660 -16.68 93.85 -90.03
CA ALA A 660 -18.13 93.72 -90.23
C ALA A 660 -18.92 94.87 -89.60
N LYS A 661 -18.47 95.42 -88.48
CA LYS A 661 -19.06 96.64 -87.87
C LYS A 661 -18.81 97.88 -88.73
N ASP A 662 -17.64 98.00 -89.33
CA ASP A 662 -17.33 99.11 -90.25
C ASP A 662 -18.13 99.00 -91.56
N GLU A 663 -18.32 97.80 -92.12
CA GLU A 663 -19.24 97.57 -93.24
C GLU A 663 -20.70 97.90 -92.86
N TYR A 664 -21.15 97.50 -91.68
CA TYR A 664 -22.49 97.82 -91.20
C TYR A 664 -22.69 99.34 -91.02
N ALA A 665 -21.69 100.05 -90.49
CA ALA A 665 -21.71 101.51 -90.37
C ALA A 665 -21.71 102.21 -91.75
N SER A 666 -21.00 101.65 -92.74
CA SER A 666 -21.03 102.13 -94.12
C SER A 666 -22.42 101.97 -94.75
N ILE A 667 -23.05 100.80 -94.58
CA ILE A 667 -24.41 100.53 -95.08
C ILE A 667 -25.44 101.44 -94.39
N ASP A 668 -25.32 101.66 -93.08
CA ASP A 668 -26.22 102.55 -92.33
C ASP A 668 -26.05 104.02 -92.76
N SER A 669 -24.82 104.45 -93.06
CA SER A 669 -24.55 105.76 -93.65
C SER A 669 -25.18 105.91 -95.05
N LEU A 670 -25.16 104.84 -95.86
CA LEU A 670 -25.75 104.80 -97.19
C LEU A 670 -27.29 104.87 -97.13
N ASP A 671 -27.92 104.16 -96.19
CA ASP A 671 -29.37 104.25 -95.94
C ASP A 671 -29.76 105.66 -95.48
N SER A 672 -28.96 106.27 -94.61
CA SER A 672 -29.19 107.66 -94.15
C SER A 672 -29.10 108.68 -95.30
N PHE A 673 -28.14 108.50 -96.22
CA PHE A 673 -27.97 109.34 -97.41
C PHE A 673 -29.14 109.18 -98.39
N LEU A 674 -29.53 107.94 -98.71
CA LEU A 674 -30.67 107.65 -99.59
C LEU A 674 -31.98 108.23 -99.03
N ARG A 675 -32.21 108.15 -97.71
CA ARG A 675 -33.36 108.79 -97.04
C ARG A 675 -33.35 110.31 -97.10
N ARG A 676 -32.18 110.95 -97.22
CA ARG A 676 -32.02 112.40 -97.33
C ARG A 676 -32.33 112.88 -98.76
N VAL A 677 -31.84 112.16 -99.77
CA VAL A 677 -32.15 112.41 -101.20
C VAL A 677 -33.65 112.24 -101.48
N LEU A 678 -34.30 111.22 -100.89
CA LEU A 678 -35.75 111.00 -100.99
C LEU A 678 -36.57 112.13 -100.35
N ARG A 679 -36.02 112.84 -99.36
CA ARG A 679 -36.67 113.96 -98.66
C ARG A 679 -36.60 115.26 -99.47
N GLU A 680 -35.46 115.54 -100.09
CA GLU A 680 -35.32 116.72 -100.97
C GLU A 680 -36.06 116.55 -102.30
N ALA A 681 -36.13 115.34 -102.86
CA ALA A 681 -36.92 115.06 -104.06
C ALA A 681 -38.44 115.22 -103.84
N LYS A 682 -38.94 115.00 -102.62
CA LYS A 682 -40.37 115.20 -102.27
C LYS A 682 -40.74 116.65 -101.93
N GLY A 683 -39.76 117.55 -101.78
CA GLY A 683 -40.00 118.98 -101.51
C GLY A 683 -40.27 119.84 -102.75
N LYS A 684 -39.96 119.35 -103.97
CA LYS A 684 -40.04 120.13 -105.23
C LYS A 684 -41.33 119.94 -106.06
N VAL A 685 -42.40 119.32 -105.53
CA VAL A 685 -43.62 118.99 -106.30
C VAL A 685 -44.94 119.41 -105.60
N ARG A 686 -44.96 120.46 -104.78
CA ARG A 686 -46.21 121.15 -104.40
C ARG A 686 -45.99 122.66 -104.46
N SER A 687 -46.86 123.36 -105.19
CA SER A 687 -46.76 124.74 -105.70
C SER A 687 -45.88 124.85 -106.95
N HIS A 688 -46.39 124.76 -108.18
CA HIS A 688 -47.76 125.02 -108.66
C HIS A 688 -48.90 124.26 -108.00
#